data_AF-A0A7Y1U9T7-F1
#
_entry.id   AF-A0A7Y1U9T7-F1
#
_cell.length_a   1.000
_cell.length_b   1.000
_cell.length_c   1.000
_cell.angle_alpha   90.00
_cell.angle_beta   90.00
_cell.angle_gamma   90.00
#
_symmetry.space_group_name_H-M   'P 1'
#
loop_
_entity.id
_entity.type
_entity.pdbx_description
1 polymer ?
#
loop_
_entity_poly.entity_id
_entity_poly.type
_entity_poly.pdbx_seq_one_letter_code
_entity_poly.pdbx_strand_id
1 'polypeptide(L)'
;MHQKAQYDNKGNLLFFVIDGNIYNKDGYEIADAQFVYTDGIPSVNECDICIPTNQPDVSVIPVPGSCTLYYIVFSFLEEDDSQTAIFNEDGVHLFYTIIDISAINDNFNDPEILGDLIAEGQVSDYPQLNQERLNGWLAEMIAFDYNDALLSQKPFIFQGTLDYEDNPFKRFYASYGGHVKSYSVTSSEISIDPTNVIFGSCGSSGFNGDDSESNNSIQNGMRGGELEISYCNDLQSYVLSTSDASGDPSFTTVHAILLNDDGTFTEDVPGLFCLDGYIEAIIAGHEFSPSGNYLYINIGNQNASSPVTSAEIRCIEVSTDQFAPLPNLDSFLPELLSDRYYLSRIESGYFEGEPVLYLQGDNGQLAIIRNPDEPQNATIEEITTSTSVLNCDYTAGLEFAAIDGIDEEMAFRFFTEQNYNGTQIQDYMASAACCLELSPIVNEPYTYFNGTEDWEGTDNPFDSEVVCFDGNLVFGPDANYDIFDMRFEFGPDAEMIVEPGAYVRMSNCVLTSLSCNKAMWPGVTIEGTANITQGTGAGITQGKFVLRANSLLENATFGVWVDGGAIFKGFNSRFEDNWVGIYMKPHLFENEANKTRIDNCTFDWTGIFNDPSLEPQFHVYMSKVQGVYLKESSFLCTAPFETFSINKRGTGVRSYKAGFRMIGENDTYANDSDHDAFYRLTRGLVSSNTPADGLSFSCEGMEFQECRTGMRVNGTLAQQVIFNNFYIPQNVVIPGEMNRIPEGIYLLGSSAYTIEENHFTTLGTDVQSGIIVDNSGPNDDVIFRNYFDRLGTGIYSKKINASYTLDTQGQVDDRGERGLQNRCNFFTQNRIDIYAGPGSIWKNVQGAFSQFIQDRTNNKFSYNGCFNDEHDVLINDDYGVIAPANDPTLDFFYLHINADITRPECESVHMDLIPNSLNPEPFEYESACPSNYTVNDDGGGTHTPHLHKSYKADDERERTSIETDIYQERIALEGAKALYELTVDHGEKLDLLAAIQETMTVTSSELKDLLYAKSPLSEEVLKEAIGRSPAMDPWHLTQVMLANTPLDKGVLYTLEESGLLSDFFLSFVYNAQENSTDGIKRLLEYEIAHRYSMIGQDQTLLLQRSLHEGWWEDEEVAPDRSEVLGIINGLEDSRSTETAFMLAWESRDFSSMQD
;
A
#
# COMPACT_ATOMS: atom_id res chain seq x y z
N MET A 1 34.41 -18.59 19.85
CA MET A 1 33.21 -18.31 19.03
C MET A 1 33.35 -16.88 18.55
N HIS A 2 33.30 -16.65 17.25
CA HIS A 2 33.46 -15.31 16.70
C HIS A 2 32.32 -15.05 15.72
N GLN A 3 31.72 -13.88 15.87
CA GLN A 3 30.59 -13.40 15.09
C GLN A 3 31.02 -12.12 14.39
N LYS A 4 30.62 -11.92 13.14
CA LYS A 4 30.93 -10.70 12.39
C LYS A 4 29.73 -10.26 11.59
N ALA A 5 29.39 -8.98 11.62
CA ALA A 5 28.30 -8.42 10.83
C ALA A 5 28.85 -7.34 9.90
N GLN A 6 28.29 -7.26 8.69
CA GLN A 6 28.61 -6.22 7.72
C GLN A 6 27.40 -5.32 7.56
N TYR A 7 27.65 -4.01 7.55
CA TYR A 7 26.62 -2.99 7.38
C TYR A 7 26.93 -2.11 6.16
N ASP A 8 25.90 -1.47 5.60
CA ASP A 8 26.11 -0.38 4.64
C ASP A 8 26.41 0.95 5.36
N ASN A 9 26.68 2.00 4.59
CA ASN A 9 26.95 3.34 5.15
C ASN A 9 25.76 3.99 5.87
N LYS A 10 24.58 3.34 5.84
CA LYS A 10 23.37 3.74 6.56
C LYS A 10 23.08 2.83 7.76
N GLY A 11 23.95 1.86 8.06
CA GLY A 11 23.81 0.96 9.19
C GLY A 11 22.84 -0.19 8.95
N ASN A 12 22.38 -0.39 7.70
CA ASN A 12 21.56 -1.56 7.40
C ASN A 12 22.44 -2.80 7.40
N LEU A 13 22.02 -3.84 8.11
CA LEU A 13 22.66 -5.14 8.04
C LEU A 13 22.64 -5.64 6.60
N LEU A 14 23.79 -6.04 6.09
CA LEU A 14 23.94 -6.64 4.77
C LEU A 14 23.97 -8.16 4.88
N PHE A 15 24.82 -8.67 5.78
CA PHE A 15 24.95 -10.09 6.12
C PHE A 15 25.74 -10.23 7.42
N PHE A 16 25.74 -11.42 8.01
CA PHE A 16 26.50 -11.71 9.22
C PHE A 16 27.06 -13.14 9.21
N VAL A 17 28.08 -13.40 10.02
CA VAL A 17 28.78 -14.67 10.15
C VAL A 17 28.69 -15.12 11.61
N ILE A 18 28.27 -16.35 11.87
CA ILE A 18 28.21 -16.96 13.20
C ILE A 18 28.84 -18.34 13.15
N ASP A 19 29.89 -18.56 13.94
CA ASP A 19 30.56 -19.86 14.06
C ASP A 19 31.02 -20.45 12.72
N GLY A 20 31.41 -19.56 11.81
CA GLY A 20 31.77 -19.87 10.42
C GLY A 20 30.59 -19.71 9.45
N ASN A 21 29.37 -20.07 9.83
CA ASN A 21 28.21 -19.97 8.94
C ASN A 21 27.91 -18.52 8.56
N ILE A 22 27.51 -18.30 7.32
CA ILE A 22 27.21 -16.98 6.77
C ILE A 22 25.72 -16.88 6.51
N TYR A 23 25.11 -15.80 6.98
CA TYR A 23 23.68 -15.52 6.88
C TYR A 23 23.48 -14.18 6.19
N ASN A 24 22.46 -14.08 5.34
CA ASN A 24 22.03 -12.79 4.81
C ASN A 24 21.37 -11.94 5.91
N LYS A 25 21.05 -10.68 5.60
CA LYS A 25 20.40 -9.75 6.55
C LYS A 25 19.10 -10.25 7.19
N ASP A 26 18.39 -11.17 6.53
CA ASP A 26 17.09 -11.70 6.97
C ASP A 26 17.26 -13.03 7.75
N GLY A 27 18.51 -13.47 7.97
CA GLY A 27 18.86 -14.67 8.72
C GLY A 27 18.83 -15.97 7.91
N TYR A 28 18.71 -15.90 6.59
CA TYR A 28 18.85 -17.08 5.73
C TYR A 28 20.31 -17.44 5.52
N GLU A 29 20.64 -18.71 5.68
CA GLU A 29 22.00 -19.22 5.54
C GLU A 29 22.46 -19.16 4.07
N ILE A 30 23.49 -18.37 3.81
CA ILE A 30 24.18 -18.28 2.52
C ILE A 30 25.15 -19.46 2.36
N ALA A 31 25.91 -19.77 3.42
CA ALA A 31 26.93 -20.81 3.40
C ALA A 31 27.21 -21.36 4.80
N ASP A 32 27.57 -22.63 4.90
CA ASP A 32 27.79 -23.34 6.15
C ASP A 32 29.20 -23.92 6.29
N ALA A 33 29.68 -23.96 7.54
CA ALA A 33 31.00 -24.45 7.87
C ALA A 33 31.12 -25.96 7.65
N GLN A 34 32.05 -26.36 6.77
CA GLN A 34 32.28 -27.77 6.43
C GLN A 34 32.76 -28.63 7.62
N PHE A 35 33.44 -28.01 8.59
CA PHE A 35 34.00 -28.70 9.74
C PHE A 35 33.39 -28.17 11.02
N VAL A 36 32.78 -29.05 11.82
CA VAL A 36 32.38 -28.75 13.19
C VAL A 36 33.24 -29.57 14.14
N TYR A 37 33.90 -28.90 15.07
CA TYR A 37 34.63 -29.57 16.14
C TYR A 37 33.64 -29.95 17.24
N THR A 38 33.25 -31.22 17.28
CA THR A 38 32.54 -31.79 18.44
C THR A 38 33.57 -32.52 19.31
N ASP A 39 33.63 -32.16 20.60
CA ASP A 39 34.57 -32.75 21.58
C ASP A 39 36.06 -32.69 21.18
N GLY A 40 36.46 -31.63 20.45
CA GLY A 40 37.85 -31.44 20.02
C GLY A 40 38.28 -32.32 18.84
N ILE A 41 37.35 -33.04 18.22
CA ILE A 41 37.60 -33.85 17.02
C ILE A 41 36.93 -33.17 15.82
N PRO A 42 37.66 -32.87 14.73
CA PRO A 42 37.04 -32.36 13.51
C PRO A 42 36.17 -33.47 12.91
N SER A 43 34.85 -33.24 12.87
CA SER A 43 33.94 -34.04 12.05
C SER A 43 33.55 -33.22 10.82
N VAL A 44 33.68 -33.83 9.65
CA VAL A 44 33.09 -33.28 8.41
C VAL A 44 31.58 -33.33 8.60
N ASN A 45 30.93 -32.16 8.65
CA ASN A 45 29.49 -32.07 8.58
C ASN A 45 29.04 -32.19 7.12
N GLU A 46 27.86 -32.75 6.89
CA GLU A 46 27.18 -32.58 5.61
C GLU A 46 26.81 -31.10 5.52
N CYS A 47 27.57 -30.33 4.75
CA CYS A 47 27.31 -28.93 4.45
C CYS A 47 26.61 -28.79 3.09
N ASP A 48 25.67 -27.86 2.99
CA ASP A 48 24.93 -27.59 1.76
C ASP A 48 25.74 -26.66 0.83
N ILE A 49 26.31 -25.58 1.37
CA ILE A 49 27.27 -24.69 0.71
C ILE A 49 28.48 -24.52 1.61
N CYS A 50 29.40 -25.46 1.45
CA CYS A 50 30.57 -25.61 2.28
C CYS A 50 31.54 -24.42 2.17
N ILE A 51 31.80 -23.73 3.28
CA ILE A 51 33.03 -22.97 3.45
C ILE A 51 34.09 -23.81 4.21
N PRO A 52 35.39 -23.58 3.98
CA PRO A 52 36.43 -24.52 4.39
C PRO A 52 36.61 -24.72 5.89
N THR A 53 36.06 -23.86 6.76
CA THR A 53 36.46 -23.86 8.18
C THR A 53 35.50 -23.11 9.11
N ASN A 54 35.43 -23.54 10.38
CA ASN A 54 34.78 -22.84 11.51
C ASN A 54 35.78 -22.08 12.41
N GLN A 55 36.98 -21.79 11.88
CA GLN A 55 38.06 -21.19 12.66
C GLN A 55 37.67 -19.79 13.21
N PRO A 56 38.26 -19.41 14.35
CA PRO A 56 37.86 -18.24 15.11
C PRO A 56 37.94 -16.92 14.35
N ASP A 57 38.88 -16.67 13.44
CA ASP A 57 39.05 -15.33 12.85
C ASP A 57 38.60 -15.23 11.39
N VAL A 58 37.55 -14.41 11.15
CA VAL A 58 36.98 -14.09 9.84
C VAL A 58 37.17 -12.61 9.52
N SER A 59 37.76 -12.30 8.37
CA SER A 59 37.76 -10.93 7.82
C SER A 59 36.76 -10.78 6.68
N VAL A 60 36.06 -9.65 6.69
CA VAL A 60 35.18 -9.23 5.61
C VAL A 60 35.85 -8.04 4.94
N ILE A 61 36.04 -8.09 3.63
CA ILE A 61 36.69 -7.02 2.87
C ILE A 61 35.81 -6.71 1.65
N PRO A 62 35.30 -5.48 1.47
CA PRO A 62 34.57 -5.14 0.26
C PRO A 62 35.49 -5.23 -0.96
N VAL A 63 34.96 -5.78 -2.06
CA VAL A 63 35.70 -5.88 -3.32
C VAL A 63 35.83 -4.48 -3.94
N PRO A 64 37.06 -4.00 -4.24
CA PRO A 64 37.27 -2.69 -4.85
C PRO A 64 36.41 -2.48 -6.10
N GLY A 65 35.64 -1.37 -6.11
CA GLY A 65 34.77 -1.00 -7.23
C GLY A 65 33.42 -1.74 -7.26
N SER A 66 33.08 -2.51 -6.23
CA SER A 66 31.77 -3.14 -6.05
C SER A 66 31.10 -2.70 -4.75
N CYS A 67 29.77 -2.58 -4.76
CA CYS A 67 28.95 -2.33 -3.57
C CYS A 67 28.24 -3.60 -3.07
N THR A 68 28.33 -4.71 -3.81
CA THR A 68 27.60 -5.96 -3.51
C THR A 68 28.53 -7.15 -3.31
N LEU A 69 29.83 -6.99 -3.57
CA LEU A 69 30.80 -8.07 -3.50
C LEU A 69 31.72 -7.93 -2.29
N TYR A 70 31.92 -9.03 -1.56
CA TYR A 70 32.76 -9.08 -0.37
C TYR A 70 33.67 -10.31 -0.39
N TYR A 71 34.96 -10.12 -0.11
CA TYR A 71 35.85 -11.21 0.27
C TYR A 71 35.60 -11.59 1.73
N ILE A 72 35.36 -12.86 1.98
CA ILE A 72 35.34 -13.44 3.33
C ILE A 72 36.58 -14.29 3.48
N VAL A 73 37.53 -13.83 4.30
CA VAL A 73 38.84 -14.45 4.49
C VAL A 73 38.84 -15.25 5.77
N PHE A 74 39.22 -16.52 5.66
CA PHE A 74 39.34 -17.47 6.75
C PHE A 74 40.80 -17.89 6.92
N SER A 75 41.23 -18.10 8.16
CA SER A 75 42.47 -18.82 8.44
C SER A 75 42.21 -20.31 8.63
N PHE A 76 43.03 -21.15 8.02
CA PHE A 76 42.96 -22.60 8.15
C PHE A 76 44.33 -23.17 8.53
N LEU A 77 44.30 -24.08 9.51
CA LEU A 77 45.44 -24.88 9.91
C LEU A 77 45.23 -26.27 9.33
N GLU A 78 46.09 -26.68 8.40
CA GLU A 78 46.04 -28.03 7.85
C GLU A 78 46.55 -29.03 8.91
N GLU A 79 45.66 -29.89 9.42
CA GLU A 79 46.05 -31.04 10.24
C GLU A 79 46.36 -32.24 9.34
N ASP A 80 47.51 -32.88 9.56
CA ASP A 80 47.83 -34.14 8.88
C ASP A 80 46.98 -35.27 9.48
N ASP A 81 46.38 -36.09 8.59
CA ASP A 81 45.57 -37.28 8.91
C ASP A 81 46.37 -38.37 9.67
N SER A 82 47.68 -38.18 9.86
CA SER A 82 48.49 -39.03 10.72
C SER A 82 48.21 -38.67 12.19
N GLN A 83 47.64 -39.62 12.95
CA GLN A 83 47.34 -39.52 14.40
C GLN A 83 48.56 -39.24 15.32
N THR A 84 49.66 -38.79 14.77
CA THR A 84 50.79 -38.19 15.47
C THR A 84 50.76 -36.69 15.15
N ALA A 85 50.28 -35.88 16.11
CA ALA A 85 50.26 -34.41 16.05
C ALA A 85 51.67 -33.81 15.94
N ILE A 86 52.32 -34.04 14.80
CA ILE A 86 53.52 -33.37 14.36
C ILE A 86 53.02 -32.47 13.25
N PHE A 87 52.91 -31.17 13.54
CA PHE A 87 52.60 -30.15 12.55
C PHE A 87 53.52 -30.33 11.33
N ASN A 88 52.96 -30.78 10.20
CA ASN A 88 53.74 -30.90 8.96
C ASN A 88 54.05 -29.51 8.38
N GLU A 89 54.94 -29.52 7.40
CA GLU A 89 55.70 -28.41 6.82
C GLU A 89 54.89 -27.27 6.16
N ASP A 90 53.55 -27.35 6.15
CA ASP A 90 52.68 -26.59 5.23
C ASP A 90 52.06 -25.29 5.80
N GLY A 91 52.24 -24.98 7.09
CA GLY A 91 51.96 -23.65 7.63
C GLY A 91 50.47 -23.27 7.73
N VAL A 92 50.20 -22.02 8.13
CA VAL A 92 48.81 -21.51 8.16
C VAL A 92 48.42 -21.00 6.77
N HIS A 93 47.28 -21.45 6.27
CA HIS A 93 46.75 -21.01 4.99
C HIS A 93 45.62 -20.00 5.19
N LEU A 94 45.54 -19.03 4.28
CA LEU A 94 44.42 -18.11 4.21
C LEU A 94 43.56 -18.49 3.00
N PHE A 95 42.30 -18.77 3.26
CA PHE A 95 41.29 -19.02 2.25
C PHE A 95 40.40 -17.81 2.14
N TYR A 96 39.90 -17.52 0.94
CA TYR A 96 38.82 -16.56 0.79
C TYR A 96 37.70 -17.14 -0.06
N THR A 97 36.48 -16.71 0.24
CA THR A 97 35.34 -16.81 -0.67
C THR A 97 34.87 -15.40 -1.04
N ILE A 98 34.16 -15.26 -2.15
CA ILE A 98 33.53 -14.02 -2.59
C ILE A 98 32.02 -14.21 -2.48
N ILE A 99 31.39 -13.35 -1.70
CA ILE A 99 29.93 -13.26 -1.60
C ILE A 99 29.43 -12.16 -2.50
N ASP A 100 28.37 -12.43 -3.25
CA ASP A 100 27.52 -11.43 -3.86
C ASP A 100 26.20 -11.34 -3.10
N ILE A 101 26.02 -10.26 -2.32
CA ILE A 101 24.80 -10.05 -1.53
C ILE A 101 23.59 -9.70 -2.40
N SER A 102 23.78 -9.47 -3.70
CA SER A 102 22.71 -9.20 -4.66
C SER A 102 22.35 -10.40 -5.54
N ALA A 103 23.13 -11.48 -5.47
CA ALA A 103 22.83 -12.71 -6.21
C ALA A 103 21.65 -13.45 -5.55
N ILE A 104 20.84 -14.11 -6.36
CA ILE A 104 19.77 -14.99 -5.86
C ILE A 104 20.43 -16.23 -5.26
N ASN A 105 20.02 -16.61 -4.05
CA ASN A 105 20.51 -17.83 -3.43
C ASN A 105 19.82 -19.06 -4.05
N ASP A 106 20.56 -19.81 -4.87
CA ASP A 106 20.04 -20.96 -5.61
C ASP A 106 19.55 -22.12 -4.70
N ASN A 107 19.93 -22.14 -3.41
CA ASN A 107 19.48 -23.20 -2.48
C ASN A 107 17.99 -23.11 -2.14
N PHE A 108 17.42 -21.90 -2.08
CA PHE A 108 16.05 -21.71 -1.60
C PHE A 108 15.01 -21.72 -2.74
N ASN A 109 15.42 -21.67 -4.01
CA ASN A 109 14.54 -21.48 -5.17
C ASN A 109 13.56 -20.29 -5.01
N ASP A 110 13.96 -19.28 -4.23
CA ASP A 110 13.16 -18.09 -3.96
C ASP A 110 13.93 -16.85 -4.47
N PRO A 111 13.40 -16.10 -5.46
CA PRO A 111 14.06 -14.92 -5.97
C PRO A 111 14.16 -13.77 -4.96
N GLU A 112 13.45 -13.84 -3.82
CA GLU A 112 13.49 -12.84 -2.75
C GLU A 112 14.63 -13.09 -1.74
N ILE A 113 15.19 -14.30 -1.70
CA ILE A 113 16.32 -14.64 -0.82
C ILE A 113 17.64 -14.36 -1.55
N LEU A 114 18.30 -13.28 -1.14
CA LEU A 114 19.54 -12.79 -1.75
C LEU A 114 20.78 -13.18 -0.92
N GLY A 115 21.92 -13.27 -1.59
CA GLY A 115 23.22 -13.66 -1.04
C GLY A 115 23.66 -15.02 -1.54
N ASP A 116 24.72 -15.07 -2.35
CA ASP A 116 25.32 -16.31 -2.86
C ASP A 116 26.86 -16.26 -2.87
N LEU A 117 27.50 -17.42 -2.77
CA LEU A 117 28.94 -17.57 -2.96
C LEU A 117 29.27 -17.68 -4.46
N ILE A 118 29.99 -16.69 -5.00
CA ILE A 118 30.26 -16.64 -6.45
C ILE A 118 31.67 -17.12 -6.83
N ALA A 119 32.62 -17.19 -5.88
CA ALA A 119 33.98 -17.67 -6.13
C ALA A 119 34.69 -18.07 -4.84
N GLU A 120 35.62 -19.02 -4.94
CA GLU A 120 36.54 -19.41 -3.86
C GLU A 120 38.00 -19.33 -4.35
N GLY A 121 38.93 -19.06 -3.44
CA GLY A 121 40.35 -19.02 -3.74
C GLY A 121 41.23 -19.17 -2.50
N GLN A 122 42.49 -19.54 -2.72
CA GLN A 122 43.50 -19.63 -1.67
C GLN A 122 44.54 -18.52 -1.87
N VAL A 123 44.86 -17.79 -0.81
CA VAL A 123 45.97 -16.83 -0.80
C VAL A 123 47.21 -17.63 -0.42
N SER A 124 48.12 -17.85 -1.37
CA SER A 124 49.27 -18.78 -1.31
C SER A 124 50.04 -18.85 0.02
N ASP A 125 50.67 -20.00 0.25
CA ASP A 125 51.35 -20.45 1.49
C ASP A 125 52.28 -19.42 2.16
N TYR A 126 52.23 -19.37 3.49
CA TYR A 126 53.29 -18.75 4.28
C TYR A 126 54.66 -19.36 3.90
N PRO A 127 55.74 -18.58 3.69
CA PRO A 127 57.03 -19.17 3.39
C PRO A 127 57.46 -20.05 4.57
N GLN A 128 57.80 -21.31 4.27
CA GLN A 128 58.22 -22.33 5.22
C GLN A 128 59.18 -21.75 6.28
N LEU A 129 58.74 -21.70 7.53
CA LEU A 129 59.60 -21.35 8.66
C LEU A 129 60.75 -22.36 8.72
N ASN A 130 61.99 -21.85 8.71
CA ASN A 130 63.20 -22.66 8.57
C ASN A 130 63.26 -23.79 9.63
N GLN A 131 63.27 -25.05 9.15
CA GLN A 131 63.09 -26.29 9.91
C GLN A 131 64.10 -26.50 11.06
N GLU A 132 65.30 -25.92 10.97
CA GLU A 132 66.30 -25.97 12.05
C GLU A 132 65.90 -25.16 13.30
N ARG A 133 65.04 -24.14 13.16
CA ARG A 133 64.53 -23.35 14.29
C ARG A 133 63.33 -24.02 14.99
N LEU A 134 62.42 -24.64 14.23
CA LEU A 134 61.25 -25.34 14.80
C LEU A 134 61.65 -26.61 15.56
N ASN A 135 62.66 -27.35 15.08
CA ASN A 135 63.15 -28.56 15.75
C ASN A 135 63.85 -28.28 17.09
N GLY A 136 64.40 -27.06 17.28
CA GLY A 136 64.89 -26.61 18.58
C GLY A 136 63.75 -26.36 19.58
N TRP A 137 62.63 -25.84 19.08
CA TRP A 137 61.41 -25.54 19.82
C TRP A 137 60.71 -26.81 20.38
N LEU A 138 60.57 -27.84 19.54
CA LEU A 138 59.90 -29.10 19.88
C LEU A 138 60.70 -29.98 20.86
N ALA A 139 62.03 -29.87 20.89
CA ALA A 139 62.86 -30.66 21.81
C ALA A 139 62.73 -30.22 23.28
N GLU A 140 62.34 -28.96 23.54
CA GLU A 140 62.17 -28.42 24.88
C GLU A 140 60.72 -28.50 25.39
N MET A 141 59.71 -28.46 24.50
CA MET A 141 58.30 -28.65 24.85
C MET A 141 57.95 -30.04 25.37
N ILE A 142 58.71 -31.09 25.03
CA ILE A 142 58.48 -32.47 25.52
C ILE A 142 58.67 -32.58 27.05
N ALA A 143 59.21 -31.56 27.72
CA ALA A 143 59.39 -31.53 29.17
C ALA A 143 58.23 -30.89 29.98
N PHE A 144 57.23 -30.28 29.33
CA PHE A 144 56.05 -29.70 29.98
C PHE A 144 54.76 -30.37 29.50
N ASP A 145 53.79 -30.47 30.41
CA ASP A 145 52.62 -31.36 30.33
C ASP A 145 51.87 -31.28 28.98
N TYR A 146 51.79 -32.41 28.29
CA TYR A 146 51.38 -32.54 26.89
C TYR A 146 49.86 -32.34 26.68
N ASN A 147 49.06 -32.23 27.75
CA ASN A 147 47.60 -32.24 27.66
C ASN A 147 46.94 -30.85 27.83
N ASP A 148 47.57 -29.88 28.48
CA ASP A 148 46.96 -28.55 28.68
C ASP A 148 47.28 -27.56 27.55
N ALA A 149 48.36 -27.79 26.80
CA ALA A 149 48.78 -26.91 25.70
C ALA A 149 47.97 -27.12 24.40
N LEU A 150 47.35 -28.28 24.19
CA LEU A 150 46.70 -28.64 22.93
C LEU A 150 45.30 -28.00 22.74
N LEU A 151 44.66 -27.53 23.82
CA LEU A 151 43.31 -26.95 23.76
C LEU A 151 43.30 -25.41 23.82
N SER A 152 44.34 -24.75 24.32
CA SER A 152 44.42 -23.27 24.42
C SER A 152 45.42 -22.59 23.49
N GLN A 153 46.23 -23.34 22.73
CA GLN A 153 47.34 -22.78 21.93
C GLN A 153 47.16 -22.93 20.41
N LYS A 154 45.95 -22.74 19.87
CA LYS A 154 45.82 -22.57 18.41
C LYS A 154 46.38 -21.18 18.04
N PRO A 155 47.32 -21.08 17.10
CA PRO A 155 47.89 -19.79 16.74
C PRO A 155 46.85 -18.95 16.00
N PHE A 156 46.34 -17.92 16.68
CA PHE A 156 45.41 -16.96 16.09
C PHE A 156 46.12 -16.19 14.97
N ILE A 157 45.51 -16.14 13.80
CA ILE A 157 45.86 -15.13 12.79
C ILE A 157 44.98 -13.93 13.07
N PHE A 158 45.59 -12.88 13.60
CA PHE A 158 44.92 -11.60 13.72
C PHE A 158 44.92 -10.91 12.35
N GLN A 159 43.75 -10.41 11.97
CA GLN A 159 43.50 -9.88 10.65
C GLN A 159 42.98 -8.46 10.75
N GLY A 160 43.59 -7.54 10.00
CA GLY A 160 43.18 -6.14 9.90
C GLY A 160 42.93 -5.77 8.45
N THR A 161 41.99 -4.88 8.17
CA THR A 161 41.74 -4.38 6.81
C THR A 161 41.88 -2.88 6.79
N LEU A 162 42.53 -2.36 5.76
CA LEU A 162 42.62 -0.94 5.51
C LEU A 162 41.55 -0.59 4.47
N ASP A 163 40.40 -0.14 4.96
CA ASP A 163 39.19 0.04 4.18
C ASP A 163 38.51 1.39 4.48
N TYR A 164 38.96 2.46 3.81
CA TYR A 164 38.34 3.78 3.90
C TYR A 164 37.68 4.19 2.57
N GLU A 165 36.63 5.02 2.66
CA GLU A 165 36.01 5.68 1.51
C GLU A 165 37.11 6.45 0.74
N ASP A 166 37.15 6.31 -0.58
CA ASP A 166 38.15 6.90 -1.48
C ASP A 166 39.56 6.27 -1.51
N ASN A 167 39.85 5.17 -0.80
CA ASN A 167 41.12 4.45 -0.99
C ASN A 167 41.11 3.56 -2.25
N PRO A 168 41.90 3.84 -3.31
CA PRO A 168 42.06 2.92 -4.43
C PRO A 168 42.89 1.67 -4.08
N PHE A 169 43.55 1.65 -2.92
CA PHE A 169 44.46 0.61 -2.45
C PHE A 169 43.90 -0.12 -1.22
N LYS A 170 42.87 -0.94 -1.41
CA LYS A 170 42.37 -1.82 -0.34
C LYS A 170 43.46 -2.83 0.04
N ARG A 171 43.78 -2.91 1.33
CA ARG A 171 44.78 -3.85 1.86
C ARG A 171 44.22 -4.69 2.98
N PHE A 172 44.70 -5.92 3.04
CA PHE A 172 44.44 -6.86 4.11
C PHE A 172 45.77 -7.18 4.80
N TYR A 173 45.76 -7.31 6.12
CA TYR A 173 46.95 -7.64 6.90
C TYR A 173 46.65 -8.87 7.74
N ALA A 174 47.63 -9.76 7.83
CA ALA A 174 47.56 -10.94 8.68
C ALA A 174 48.82 -11.01 9.53
N SER A 175 48.65 -11.18 10.85
CA SER A 175 49.74 -11.42 11.79
C SER A 175 49.83 -12.90 12.16
N TYR A 176 51.02 -13.47 12.14
CA TYR A 176 51.28 -14.82 12.65
C TYR A 176 52.66 -14.88 13.30
N GLY A 177 52.72 -15.28 14.58
CA GLY A 177 53.99 -15.45 15.30
C GLY A 177 54.88 -14.20 15.30
N GLY A 178 54.30 -13.02 15.51
CA GLY A 178 55.02 -11.74 15.49
C GLY A 178 55.40 -11.24 14.09
N HIS A 179 54.95 -11.91 13.02
CA HIS A 179 55.13 -11.48 11.65
C HIS A 179 53.83 -10.92 11.09
N VAL A 180 53.84 -9.64 10.70
CA VAL A 180 52.73 -9.07 9.92
C VAL A 180 53.05 -9.12 8.45
N LYS A 181 52.09 -9.62 7.67
CA LYS A 181 52.09 -9.58 6.20
C LYS A 181 50.96 -8.71 5.70
N SER A 182 51.24 -7.95 4.64
CA SER A 182 50.24 -7.22 3.88
C SER A 182 49.87 -7.93 2.58
N TYR A 183 48.61 -7.83 2.19
CA TYR A 183 48.04 -8.38 0.98
C TYR A 183 47.32 -7.25 0.24
N SER A 184 47.52 -7.20 -1.08
CA SER A 184 46.78 -6.29 -1.95
C SER A 184 45.44 -6.92 -2.31
N VAL A 185 44.36 -6.17 -2.11
CA VAL A 185 43.01 -6.60 -2.45
C VAL A 185 42.61 -5.87 -3.73
N THR A 186 42.27 -6.63 -4.77
CA THR A 186 41.86 -6.10 -6.07
C THR A 186 40.42 -6.51 -6.36
N SER A 187 39.85 -6.05 -7.48
CA SER A 187 38.50 -6.47 -7.89
C SER A 187 38.39 -7.96 -8.27
N SER A 188 39.51 -8.69 -8.35
CA SER A 188 39.54 -10.08 -8.84
C SER A 188 40.33 -11.06 -7.98
N GLU A 189 41.24 -10.60 -7.11
CA GLU A 189 42.05 -11.46 -6.25
C GLU A 189 42.57 -10.72 -5.01
N ILE A 190 42.90 -11.52 -3.98
CA ILE A 190 43.77 -11.13 -2.87
C ILE A 190 45.16 -11.72 -3.16
N SER A 191 46.18 -10.87 -3.26
CA SER A 191 47.55 -11.29 -3.57
C SER A 191 48.54 -10.81 -2.51
N ILE A 192 49.56 -11.62 -2.22
CA ILE A 192 50.64 -11.26 -1.29
C ILE A 192 51.40 -10.07 -1.88
N ASP A 193 51.64 -9.03 -1.07
CA ASP A 193 52.59 -7.98 -1.42
C ASP A 193 54.04 -8.49 -1.16
N PRO A 194 54.85 -8.78 -2.21
CA PRO A 194 56.13 -9.46 -2.05
C PRO A 194 57.20 -8.63 -1.34
N THR A 195 56.98 -7.34 -1.11
CA THR A 195 57.99 -6.43 -0.54
C THR A 195 58.01 -6.35 0.98
N ASN A 196 57.05 -6.95 1.69
CA ASN A 196 56.64 -6.43 3.01
C ASN A 196 56.37 -7.51 4.07
N VAL A 197 57.43 -8.11 4.62
CA VAL A 197 57.39 -8.90 5.87
C VAL A 197 58.14 -8.12 6.95
N ILE A 198 57.45 -7.73 8.03
CA ILE A 198 58.13 -7.16 9.20
C ILE A 198 58.55 -8.30 10.14
N PHE A 199 59.83 -8.29 10.52
CA PHE A 199 60.39 -9.15 11.57
C PHE A 199 60.40 -8.36 12.88
N GLY A 200 59.40 -8.56 13.73
CA GLY A 200 59.39 -8.04 15.09
C GLY A 200 60.27 -8.90 16.00
N SER A 201 61.53 -8.52 16.21
CA SER A 201 62.17 -8.82 17.49
C SER A 201 62.68 -7.48 18.04
N CYS A 202 62.17 -7.01 19.18
CA CYS A 202 62.79 -5.91 19.93
C CYS A 202 64.26 -6.35 20.19
N GLY A 203 65.19 -5.85 19.40
CA GLY A 203 66.61 -6.11 19.59
C GLY A 203 67.04 -5.38 20.86
N SER A 204 67.28 -6.13 21.93
CA SER A 204 67.77 -5.60 23.20
C SER A 204 69.17 -4.98 23.02
N SER A 205 69.23 -3.72 22.59
CA SER A 205 70.48 -2.97 22.43
C SER A 205 71.12 -2.55 23.77
N GLY A 206 70.72 -3.14 24.90
CA GLY A 206 71.17 -2.80 26.25
C GLY A 206 72.16 -3.78 26.90
N PHE A 207 72.27 -5.04 26.45
CA PHE A 207 73.18 -6.02 27.09
C PHE A 207 74.57 -6.03 26.45
N ASN A 208 75.31 -4.91 26.58
CA ASN A 208 76.77 -4.93 26.44
C ASN A 208 77.40 -5.44 27.74
N GLY A 209 77.23 -6.74 27.99
CA GLY A 209 77.89 -7.49 29.06
C GLY A 209 78.56 -8.71 28.45
N ASP A 210 79.88 -8.63 28.37
CA ASP A 210 80.82 -9.66 27.93
C ASP A 210 80.56 -10.99 28.67
N ASP A 211 79.81 -11.92 28.07
CA ASP A 211 79.85 -13.34 28.43
C ASP A 211 79.60 -14.23 27.20
N SER A 212 80.68 -14.92 26.84
CA SER A 212 80.73 -16.05 25.93
C SER A 212 79.95 -17.25 26.50
N GLU A 213 79.20 -17.95 25.62
CA GLU A 213 78.71 -19.33 25.81
C GLU A 213 77.49 -19.58 26.72
N SER A 214 76.46 -18.72 26.70
CA SER A 214 75.11 -19.14 27.10
C SER A 214 74.07 -18.79 26.02
N ASN A 215 73.49 -19.84 25.43
CA ASN A 215 72.32 -19.85 24.54
C ASN A 215 71.05 -19.32 25.24
N ASN A 216 71.04 -18.07 25.69
CA ASN A 216 69.80 -17.39 26.08
C ASN A 216 69.37 -16.46 24.96
N SER A 217 69.04 -17.04 23.80
CA SER A 217 68.09 -16.38 22.90
C SER A 217 66.72 -16.49 23.57
N ILE A 218 66.02 -15.36 23.69
CA ILE A 218 64.61 -15.25 24.08
C ILE A 218 63.82 -16.33 23.30
N GLN A 219 63.53 -17.45 23.95
CA GLN A 219 63.02 -18.71 23.35
C GLN A 219 61.65 -19.10 23.88
N ASN A 220 60.93 -18.16 24.48
CA ASN A 220 59.57 -18.42 24.98
C ASN A 220 58.54 -18.00 23.95
N GLY A 221 57.54 -18.86 23.75
CA GLY A 221 56.54 -18.70 22.70
C GLY A 221 55.80 -17.38 22.78
N MET A 222 55.72 -16.71 21.63
CA MET A 222 54.96 -15.49 21.43
C MET A 222 53.48 -15.86 21.52
N ARG A 223 52.78 -15.28 22.50
CA ARG A 223 51.31 -15.32 22.53
C ARG A 223 50.88 -14.14 21.67
N GLY A 224 50.42 -14.43 20.46
CA GLY A 224 49.97 -13.39 19.53
C GLY A 224 48.85 -12.58 20.16
N GLY A 225 48.98 -11.26 20.14
CA GLY A 225 47.94 -10.31 20.48
C GLY A 225 47.32 -9.67 19.23
N GLU A 226 46.28 -8.89 19.46
CA GLU A 226 45.38 -8.33 18.45
C GLU A 226 46.12 -7.48 17.41
N LEU A 227 45.58 -7.38 16.20
CA LEU A 227 46.11 -6.55 15.11
C LEU A 227 45.07 -5.47 14.78
N GLU A 228 45.40 -4.21 15.01
CA GLU A 228 44.52 -3.05 14.79
C GLU A 228 45.17 -2.07 13.82
N ILE A 229 44.35 -1.33 13.06
CA ILE A 229 44.81 -0.38 12.04
C ILE A 229 43.97 0.89 12.10
N SER A 230 44.59 2.02 12.45
CA SER A 230 43.86 3.29 12.52
C SER A 230 44.65 4.42 11.82
N TYR A 231 43.96 5.47 11.38
CA TYR A 231 44.59 6.60 10.70
C TYR A 231 45.03 7.68 11.71
N CYS A 232 46.28 8.12 11.63
CA CYS A 232 46.81 9.23 12.43
C CYS A 232 46.79 10.53 11.61
N ASN A 233 45.96 11.50 12.00
CA ASN A 233 45.84 12.77 11.28
C ASN A 233 47.14 13.61 11.35
N ASP A 234 47.80 13.65 12.51
CA ASP A 234 49.03 14.44 12.69
C ASP A 234 50.22 13.88 11.91
N LEU A 235 50.28 12.56 11.74
CA LEU A 235 51.32 11.90 10.96
C LEU A 235 50.96 11.76 9.48
N GLN A 236 49.70 11.98 9.12
CA GLN A 236 49.14 11.65 7.80
C GLN A 236 49.56 10.23 7.38
N SER A 237 49.34 9.26 8.26
CA SER A 237 49.82 7.88 8.09
C SER A 237 48.94 6.93 8.88
N TYR A 238 48.83 5.68 8.43
CA TYR A 238 48.15 4.65 9.21
C TYR A 238 49.10 4.07 10.24
N VAL A 239 48.58 3.75 11.42
CA VAL A 239 49.31 3.06 12.46
C VAL A 239 48.73 1.67 12.60
N LEU A 240 49.57 0.67 12.33
CA LEU A 240 49.27 -0.72 12.57
C LEU A 240 49.82 -1.08 13.95
N SER A 241 48.96 -1.50 14.87
CA SER A 241 49.37 -1.94 16.20
C SER A 241 49.18 -3.43 16.40
N THR A 242 50.12 -4.08 17.07
CA THR A 242 49.97 -5.45 17.54
C THR A 242 50.57 -5.65 18.91
N SER A 243 49.88 -6.38 19.79
CA SER A 243 50.39 -6.75 21.10
C SER A 243 51.08 -8.12 21.05
N ASP A 244 52.15 -8.29 21.83
CA ASP A 244 52.83 -9.57 22.03
C ASP A 244 53.05 -9.78 23.53
N ALA A 245 52.52 -10.88 24.06
CA ALA A 245 52.88 -11.36 25.38
C ALA A 245 53.97 -12.42 25.19
N SER A 246 55.22 -12.01 25.43
CA SER A 246 56.33 -12.97 25.40
C SER A 246 56.10 -14.03 26.49
N GLY A 247 56.39 -15.30 26.22
CA GLY A 247 56.25 -16.33 27.26
C GLY A 247 57.24 -16.18 28.44
N ASP A 248 58.05 -15.13 28.48
CA ASP A 248 58.66 -14.64 29.70
C ASP A 248 57.67 -13.65 30.38
N PRO A 249 57.13 -13.97 31.57
CA PRO A 249 56.13 -13.14 32.27
C PRO A 249 56.62 -11.72 32.63
N SER A 250 57.84 -11.35 32.23
CA SER A 250 58.49 -10.09 32.52
C SER A 250 58.20 -8.97 31.49
N PHE A 251 57.65 -9.27 30.30
CA PHE A 251 57.48 -8.29 29.22
C PHE A 251 56.25 -8.53 28.33
N THR A 252 55.47 -7.47 28.13
CA THR A 252 54.42 -7.36 27.10
C THR A 252 54.74 -6.16 26.21
N THR A 253 54.75 -6.33 24.90
CA THR A 253 55.15 -5.29 23.94
C THR A 253 54.02 -4.94 22.97
N VAL A 254 53.82 -3.64 22.71
CA VAL A 254 52.94 -3.15 21.63
C VAL A 254 53.80 -2.65 20.48
N HIS A 255 53.63 -3.21 19.31
CA HIS A 255 54.31 -2.78 18.10
C HIS A 255 53.37 -1.87 17.33
N ALA A 256 53.59 -0.55 17.37
CA ALA A 256 52.97 0.40 16.46
C ALA A 256 53.88 0.64 15.25
N ILE A 257 53.36 0.50 14.03
CA ILE A 257 54.09 0.63 12.77
C ILE A 257 53.38 1.65 11.89
N LEU A 258 54.14 2.63 11.37
CA LEU A 258 53.63 3.61 10.42
C LEU A 258 53.59 3.06 8.99
N LEU A 259 52.42 3.11 8.39
CA LEU A 259 52.15 2.80 6.99
C LEU A 259 52.04 4.09 6.18
N ASN A 260 52.52 4.06 4.94
CA ASN A 260 52.26 5.10 3.94
C ASN A 260 50.75 5.19 3.64
N ASP A 261 50.32 6.26 2.95
CA ASP A 261 48.93 6.47 2.53
C ASP A 261 48.33 5.28 1.75
N ASP A 262 49.18 4.58 0.97
CA ASP A 262 48.78 3.40 0.19
C ASP A 262 48.79 2.09 1.00
N GLY A 263 49.06 2.16 2.31
CA GLY A 263 49.18 1.04 3.24
C GLY A 263 50.49 0.23 3.10
N THR A 264 51.47 0.68 2.31
CA THR A 264 52.80 0.06 2.35
C THR A 264 53.56 0.46 3.61
N PHE A 265 54.52 -0.36 4.04
CA PHE A 265 55.43 0.04 5.13
C PHE A 265 56.34 1.20 4.69
N THR A 266 56.62 2.12 5.60
CA THR A 266 57.61 3.18 5.40
C THR A 266 59.03 2.58 5.39
N GLU A 267 59.91 2.96 4.44
CA GLU A 267 61.27 2.39 4.31
C GLU A 267 62.19 2.70 5.51
N ASP A 268 61.86 3.74 6.29
CA ASP A 268 62.55 4.15 7.51
C ASP A 268 61.62 3.90 8.72
N VAL A 269 61.46 2.64 9.15
CA VAL A 269 60.68 2.31 10.36
C VAL A 269 61.42 2.82 11.60
N PRO A 270 61.02 3.95 12.24
CA PRO A 270 61.53 4.27 13.56
C PRO A 270 60.81 3.30 14.49
N GLY A 271 61.52 2.27 14.93
CA GLY A 271 60.94 1.20 15.72
C GLY A 271 60.30 1.69 17.02
N LEU A 272 59.08 1.20 17.22
CA LEU A 272 58.70 0.33 18.33
C LEU A 272 58.66 0.98 19.72
N PHE A 273 57.44 1.15 20.22
CA PHE A 273 57.15 1.37 21.64
C PHE A 273 57.24 0.03 22.41
N CYS A 274 58.44 -0.45 22.74
CA CYS A 274 58.54 -1.60 23.65
C CYS A 274 58.24 -1.11 25.08
N LEU A 275 57.08 -1.47 25.64
CA LEU A 275 56.70 -1.14 27.02
C LEU A 275 57.50 -1.98 28.01
N ASP A 276 58.67 -1.49 28.41
CA ASP A 276 59.51 -2.16 29.41
C ASP A 276 58.97 -1.93 30.83
N GLY A 277 58.66 -3.01 31.56
CA GLY A 277 58.56 -2.98 33.03
C GLY A 277 57.31 -3.58 33.68
N TYR A 278 56.41 -4.22 32.93
CA TYR A 278 55.20 -4.82 33.48
C TYR A 278 55.32 -6.34 33.59
N ILE A 279 55.41 -6.82 34.82
CA ILE A 279 55.38 -8.23 35.16
C ILE A 279 53.90 -8.67 35.13
N GLU A 280 53.56 -9.65 34.28
CA GLU A 280 52.23 -10.32 34.21
C GLU A 280 51.03 -9.51 33.67
N ALA A 281 51.25 -8.48 32.83
CA ALA A 281 50.17 -7.68 32.23
C ALA A 281 49.68 -8.23 30.87
N ILE A 282 48.36 -8.39 30.68
CA ILE A 282 47.74 -8.62 29.36
C ILE A 282 47.40 -7.28 28.75
N ILE A 283 47.53 -7.14 27.44
CA ILE A 283 46.85 -6.06 26.73
C ILE A 283 45.47 -6.57 26.36
N ALA A 284 44.47 -6.05 27.05
CA ALA A 284 43.07 -6.41 26.88
C ALA A 284 42.42 -5.74 25.66
N GLY A 285 42.98 -4.60 25.25
CA GLY A 285 42.63 -3.91 24.02
C GLY A 285 43.40 -2.62 23.90
N HIS A 286 43.34 -2.03 22.72
CA HIS A 286 43.90 -0.72 22.44
C HIS A 286 43.01 -0.04 21.40
N GLU A 287 43.12 1.28 21.26
CA GLU A 287 42.39 2.05 20.28
C GLU A 287 42.98 3.45 20.18
N PHE A 288 42.95 4.04 18.99
CA PHE A 288 43.36 5.43 18.80
C PHE A 288 42.25 6.39 19.23
N SER A 289 42.66 7.56 19.73
CA SER A 289 41.73 8.66 19.86
C SER A 289 41.18 9.05 18.48
N PRO A 290 39.99 9.67 18.38
CA PRO A 290 39.37 10.08 17.12
C PRO A 290 40.26 10.94 16.21
N SER A 291 41.14 11.76 16.80
CA SER A 291 42.15 12.52 16.04
C SER A 291 43.33 11.67 15.56
N GLY A 292 43.53 10.49 16.14
CA GLY A 292 44.67 9.59 15.89
C GLY A 292 45.95 10.03 16.61
N ASN A 293 45.88 11.07 17.44
CA ASN A 293 47.05 11.67 18.08
C ASN A 293 47.48 10.93 19.36
N TYR A 294 46.57 10.12 19.92
CA TYR A 294 46.80 9.35 21.12
C TYR A 294 46.40 7.89 20.92
N LEU A 295 47.18 6.97 21.48
CA LEU A 295 46.86 5.54 21.54
C LEU A 295 46.48 5.19 22.98
N TYR A 296 45.23 4.79 23.18
CA TYR A 296 44.74 4.26 24.45
C TYR A 296 45.01 2.76 24.50
N ILE A 297 45.49 2.27 25.65
CA ILE A 297 45.83 0.87 25.86
C ILE A 297 45.21 0.44 27.18
N ASN A 298 44.36 -0.58 27.13
CA ASN A 298 43.83 -1.25 28.32
C ASN A 298 44.77 -2.38 28.71
N ILE A 299 45.32 -2.29 29.91
CA ILE A 299 46.27 -3.24 30.46
C ILE A 299 45.54 -4.05 31.54
N GLY A 300 45.21 -5.30 31.24
CA GLY A 300 44.58 -6.27 32.12
C GLY A 300 45.56 -7.06 33.00
N ASN A 301 45.04 -7.68 34.07
CA ASN A 301 45.83 -8.51 34.99
C ASN A 301 45.50 -10.01 34.79
N GLN A 302 46.50 -10.87 34.53
CA GLN A 302 46.29 -12.34 34.45
C GLN A 302 46.08 -13.00 35.80
N ASN A 303 46.62 -12.42 36.88
CA ASN A 303 46.64 -13.04 38.18
C ASN A 303 45.82 -12.21 39.17
N ALA A 304 44.52 -12.51 39.25
CA ALA A 304 43.62 -12.00 40.30
C ALA A 304 44.14 -12.25 41.74
N SER A 305 45.15 -13.12 41.91
CA SER A 305 45.78 -13.44 43.18
C SER A 305 47.01 -12.59 43.54
N SER A 306 47.53 -11.75 42.62
CA SER A 306 48.68 -10.87 42.87
C SER A 306 48.24 -9.41 43.11
N PRO A 307 48.43 -8.84 44.31
CA PRO A 307 47.92 -7.52 44.67
C PRO A 307 48.74 -6.33 44.12
N VAL A 308 49.60 -6.54 43.11
CA VAL A 308 50.64 -5.55 42.71
C VAL A 308 50.39 -4.91 41.35
N THR A 309 49.52 -5.44 40.50
CA THR A 309 49.20 -4.86 39.18
C THR A 309 47.69 -4.69 39.02
N SER A 310 47.19 -3.50 39.34
CA SER A 310 45.82 -3.11 39.02
C SER A 310 45.67 -2.97 37.51
N ALA A 311 44.55 -3.46 36.95
CA ALA A 311 44.21 -3.15 35.56
C ALA A 311 44.17 -1.63 35.37
N GLU A 312 44.73 -1.14 34.27
CA GLU A 312 44.89 0.29 34.03
C GLU A 312 44.75 0.66 32.56
N ILE A 313 44.17 1.82 32.30
CA ILE A 313 44.18 2.43 30.98
C ILE A 313 45.35 3.40 30.90
N ARG A 314 46.13 3.27 29.84
CA ARG A 314 47.23 4.18 29.51
C ARG A 314 46.95 4.88 28.20
N CYS A 315 47.54 6.05 28.03
CA CYS A 315 47.43 6.85 26.83
C CYS A 315 48.84 7.25 26.41
N ILE A 316 49.20 7.01 25.16
CA ILE A 316 50.48 7.38 24.56
C ILE A 316 50.23 8.45 23.52
N GLU A 317 50.97 9.56 23.57
CA GLU A 317 50.98 10.55 22.49
C GLU A 317 51.82 10.01 21.33
N VAL A 318 51.17 9.74 20.19
CA VAL A 318 51.75 9.02 19.04
C VAL A 318 52.93 9.78 18.44
N SER A 319 52.88 11.11 18.46
CA SER A 319 53.93 11.97 17.89
C SER A 319 55.21 12.06 18.73
N THR A 320 55.11 11.84 20.05
CA THR A 320 56.23 12.02 20.99
C THR A 320 56.74 10.72 21.61
N ASP A 321 55.99 9.62 21.49
CA ASP A 321 56.27 8.36 22.20
C ASP A 321 56.36 8.55 23.71
N GLN A 322 55.51 9.41 24.27
CA GLN A 322 55.47 9.63 25.71
C GLN A 322 54.08 9.32 26.23
N PHE A 323 54.04 8.73 27.43
CA PHE A 323 52.78 8.55 28.14
C PHE A 323 52.16 9.92 28.45
N ALA A 324 50.95 10.12 27.95
CA ALA A 324 50.13 11.26 28.30
C ALA A 324 49.53 11.02 29.71
N PRO A 325 49.63 12.00 30.63
CA PRO A 325 48.96 11.90 31.92
C PRO A 325 47.44 11.78 31.76
N LEU A 326 46.81 10.85 32.49
CA LEU A 326 45.36 10.65 32.57
C LEU A 326 44.84 10.94 33.99
N PRO A 327 45.03 12.17 34.52
CA PRO A 327 44.85 12.47 35.95
C PRO A 327 43.44 12.19 36.47
N ASN A 328 42.42 12.27 35.60
CA ASN A 328 41.03 12.03 35.99
C ASN A 328 40.65 10.54 35.91
N LEU A 329 41.26 9.74 35.03
CA LEU A 329 41.06 8.27 35.00
C LEU A 329 41.82 7.60 36.14
N ASP A 330 43.04 8.05 36.45
CA ASP A 330 43.87 7.51 37.54
C ASP A 330 43.20 7.66 38.93
N SER A 331 42.24 8.58 39.06
CA SER A 331 41.47 8.82 40.29
C SER A 331 40.18 7.99 40.38
N PHE A 332 39.73 7.41 39.27
CA PHE A 332 38.47 6.69 39.11
C PHE A 332 38.65 5.19 39.41
N LEU A 333 38.99 4.90 40.67
CA LEU A 333 38.97 3.61 41.35
C LEU A 333 39.60 2.38 40.64
N PRO A 334 40.76 1.90 41.14
CA PRO A 334 41.32 0.60 40.80
C PRO A 334 40.33 -0.58 40.85
N GLU A 335 39.29 -0.52 41.70
CA GLU A 335 38.24 -1.55 41.81
C GLU A 335 37.36 -1.70 40.56
N LEU A 336 37.16 -0.63 39.78
CA LEU A 336 36.22 -0.64 38.67
C LEU A 336 36.85 -1.25 37.41
N LEU A 337 38.10 -0.87 37.14
CA LEU A 337 38.91 -1.47 36.09
C LEU A 337 39.37 -2.89 36.46
N SER A 338 39.75 -3.16 37.73
CA SER A 338 40.22 -4.50 38.12
C SER A 338 39.15 -5.58 38.09
N ASP A 339 37.88 -5.22 38.34
CA ASP A 339 36.82 -6.20 38.55
C ASP A 339 35.86 -6.31 37.37
N ARG A 340 35.79 -5.31 36.48
CA ARG A 340 34.76 -5.28 35.43
C ARG A 340 35.26 -5.04 34.03
N TYR A 341 36.32 -4.26 33.86
CA TYR A 341 36.80 -3.84 32.54
C TYR A 341 38.26 -4.28 32.26
N TYR A 342 38.83 -5.18 33.06
CA TYR A 342 40.23 -5.58 32.94
C TYR A 342 40.51 -6.41 31.68
N LEU A 343 39.48 -6.98 31.05
CA LEU A 343 39.55 -7.67 29.75
C LEU A 343 38.87 -6.88 28.62
N SER A 344 38.48 -5.62 28.87
CA SER A 344 37.77 -4.83 27.87
C SER A 344 38.66 -4.47 26.68
N ARG A 345 38.11 -4.63 25.48
CA ARG A 345 38.59 -3.88 24.32
C ARG A 345 38.25 -2.39 24.47
N ILE A 346 39.04 -1.56 23.80
CA ILE A 346 38.75 -0.14 23.63
C ILE A 346 38.32 0.03 22.17
N GLU A 347 37.25 0.77 21.92
CA GLU A 347 36.73 0.94 20.56
C GLU A 347 36.25 2.38 20.35
N SER A 348 36.62 2.99 19.24
CA SER A 348 36.27 4.38 18.94
C SER A 348 34.80 4.50 18.50
N GLY A 349 34.16 5.61 18.86
CA GLY A 349 32.76 5.84 18.49
C GLY A 349 32.24 7.22 18.89
N TYR A 350 30.92 7.36 18.97
CA TYR A 350 30.24 8.62 19.32
C TYR A 350 29.18 8.38 20.39
N PHE A 351 29.14 9.24 21.41
CA PHE A 351 28.09 9.24 22.44
C PHE A 351 27.54 10.65 22.63
N GLU A 352 26.22 10.81 22.46
CA GLU A 352 25.53 12.11 22.47
C GLU A 352 26.10 13.11 21.45
N GLY A 353 26.55 12.62 20.30
CA GLY A 353 27.14 13.43 19.23
C GLY A 353 28.60 13.83 19.45
N GLU A 354 29.20 13.43 20.57
CA GLU A 354 30.61 13.68 20.88
C GLU A 354 31.44 12.41 20.67
N PRO A 355 32.69 12.51 20.16
CA PRO A 355 33.50 11.34 19.93
C PRO A 355 34.07 10.80 21.26
N VAL A 356 33.99 9.48 21.45
CA VAL A 356 34.33 8.77 22.69
C VAL A 356 35.06 7.46 22.38
N LEU A 357 35.65 6.83 23.40
CA LEU A 357 36.13 5.45 23.33
C LEU A 357 35.29 4.55 24.25
N TYR A 358 34.74 3.46 23.75
CA TYR A 358 33.93 2.50 24.50
C TYR A 358 34.78 1.45 25.21
N LEU A 359 34.29 0.97 26.36
CA LEU A 359 34.83 -0.12 27.16
C LEU A 359 33.68 -1.06 27.54
N GLN A 360 33.81 -2.35 27.26
CA GLN A 360 32.79 -3.35 27.60
C GLN A 360 33.23 -4.25 28.74
N GLY A 361 32.43 -4.31 29.81
CA GLY A 361 32.72 -5.13 30.99
C GLY A 361 31.98 -6.47 31.03
N ASP A 362 32.41 -7.34 31.95
CA ASP A 362 32.10 -8.79 32.00
C ASP A 362 30.61 -9.17 32.20
N ASN A 363 29.71 -8.20 32.39
CA ASN A 363 28.26 -8.42 32.55
C ASN A 363 27.42 -7.54 31.61
N GLY A 364 27.93 -7.25 30.42
CA GLY A 364 27.26 -6.36 29.46
C GLY A 364 27.21 -4.90 29.90
N GLN A 365 28.02 -4.54 30.90
CA GLN A 365 28.18 -3.16 31.34
C GLN A 365 29.02 -2.40 30.32
N LEU A 366 28.65 -1.16 30.05
CA LEU A 366 29.31 -0.32 29.06
C LEU A 366 29.81 0.94 29.74
N ALA A 367 31.05 1.30 29.47
CA ALA A 367 31.63 2.58 29.86
C ALA A 367 32.20 3.31 28.65
N ILE A 368 32.34 4.63 28.76
CA ILE A 368 32.94 5.48 27.72
C ILE A 368 34.04 6.35 28.32
N ILE A 369 35.10 6.57 27.55
CA ILE A 369 36.11 7.60 27.76
C ILE A 369 35.71 8.81 26.92
N ARG A 370 35.25 9.87 27.58
CA ARG A 370 34.98 11.16 26.94
C ARG A 370 36.25 11.98 26.77
N ASN A 371 36.24 12.90 25.80
CA ASN A 371 37.38 13.74 25.43
C ASN A 371 38.69 12.96 25.18
N PRO A 372 38.67 11.85 24.41
CA PRO A 372 39.86 11.05 24.17
C PRO A 372 40.96 11.82 23.42
N ASP A 373 40.64 12.91 22.73
CA ASP A 373 41.63 13.79 22.08
C ASP A 373 42.29 14.79 23.04
N GLU A 374 41.84 14.87 24.30
CA GLU A 374 42.45 15.70 25.34
C GLU A 374 42.71 14.87 26.62
N PRO A 375 43.74 14.01 26.67
CA PRO A 375 43.96 13.06 27.78
C PRO A 375 43.96 13.67 29.19
N GLN A 376 44.39 14.93 29.33
CA GLN A 376 44.35 15.67 30.62
C GLN A 376 42.93 15.91 31.13
N ASN A 377 41.96 15.98 30.21
CA ASN A 377 40.54 16.23 30.45
C ASN A 377 39.68 14.98 30.19
N ALA A 378 40.29 13.87 29.76
CA ALA A 378 39.59 12.63 29.52
C ALA A 378 38.93 12.13 30.81
N THR A 379 37.71 11.62 30.72
CA THR A 379 36.94 11.09 31.87
C THR A 379 36.26 9.81 31.47
N ILE A 380 36.22 8.84 32.39
CA ILE A 380 35.43 7.62 32.21
C ILE A 380 34.02 7.81 32.81
N GLU A 381 33.00 7.36 32.08
CA GLU A 381 31.59 7.38 32.50
C GLU A 381 30.97 6.00 32.25
N GLU A 382 30.38 5.37 33.28
CA GLU A 382 29.57 4.17 33.09
C GLU A 382 28.21 4.56 32.51
N ILE A 383 27.85 3.97 31.38
CA ILE A 383 26.54 4.17 30.75
C ILE A 383 25.54 3.35 31.56
N THR A 384 24.77 4.03 32.41
CA THR A 384 23.69 3.38 33.15
C THR A 384 22.47 3.33 32.24
N THR A 385 22.25 2.23 31.53
CA THR A 385 21.00 2.04 30.78
C THR A 385 19.86 1.93 31.78
N SER A 386 18.97 2.93 31.84
CA SER A 386 17.86 3.00 32.80
C SER A 386 16.73 2.00 32.54
N THR A 387 16.89 1.15 31.52
CA THR A 387 15.95 0.10 31.16
C THR A 387 16.58 -1.26 31.42
N SER A 388 15.80 -2.15 32.02
CA SER A 388 16.02 -3.57 32.21
C SER A 388 16.08 -4.37 30.89
N VAL A 389 16.51 -3.75 29.79
CA VAL A 389 16.63 -4.35 28.44
C VAL A 389 17.94 -5.11 28.26
N LEU A 390 18.94 -4.89 29.13
CA LEU A 390 20.10 -5.78 29.29
C LEU A 390 19.91 -6.80 30.42
N ASN A 391 18.67 -7.15 30.75
CA ASN A 391 18.38 -8.42 31.41
C ASN A 391 18.06 -9.45 30.32
N CYS A 392 19.01 -9.66 29.40
CA CYS A 392 19.11 -10.97 28.78
C CYS A 392 19.36 -11.91 29.95
N ASP A 393 18.33 -12.67 30.30
CA ASP A 393 18.43 -13.75 31.25
C ASP A 393 19.31 -14.84 30.63
N TYR A 394 20.63 -14.62 30.65
CA TYR A 394 21.68 -15.59 30.31
C TYR A 394 21.74 -16.73 31.34
N THR A 395 20.69 -16.93 32.14
CA THR A 395 20.53 -18.12 32.97
C THR A 395 19.73 -19.23 32.28
N ALA A 396 19.14 -18.99 31.10
CA ALA A 396 18.48 -20.03 30.32
C ALA A 396 19.41 -20.63 29.23
N GLY A 397 20.36 -21.47 29.63
CA GLY A 397 20.82 -22.54 28.74
C GLY A 397 22.32 -22.81 28.56
N LEU A 398 23.23 -22.27 29.37
CA LEU A 398 24.61 -22.75 29.41
C LEU A 398 25.10 -22.93 30.86
N GLU A 399 24.53 -23.92 31.56
CA GLU A 399 25.35 -24.68 32.53
C GLU A 399 26.40 -25.44 31.71
N PHE A 400 27.49 -24.77 31.33
CA PHE A 400 28.74 -25.49 31.15
C PHE A 400 29.15 -25.92 32.55
N ALA A 401 29.04 -27.21 32.82
CA ALA A 401 29.70 -27.82 33.94
C ALA A 401 31.15 -27.34 33.91
N ALA A 402 31.56 -26.61 34.95
CA ALA A 402 32.95 -26.35 35.22
C ALA A 402 33.69 -27.69 35.11
N ILE A 403 34.43 -27.86 34.01
CA ILE A 403 35.47 -28.86 33.96
C ILE A 403 36.51 -28.29 34.91
N ASP A 404 36.65 -28.92 36.08
CA ASP A 404 37.66 -28.58 37.09
C ASP A 404 39.00 -28.31 36.38
N GLY A 405 39.42 -27.04 36.29
CA GLY A 405 40.76 -26.67 35.82
C GLY A 405 40.89 -25.60 34.74
N ILE A 406 39.81 -25.03 34.19
CA ILE A 406 39.91 -23.94 33.19
C ILE A 406 39.20 -22.68 33.72
N ASP A 407 39.94 -21.86 34.47
CA ASP A 407 39.51 -20.54 34.99
C ASP A 407 39.73 -19.41 33.94
N GLU A 408 39.28 -19.61 32.69
CA GLU A 408 39.26 -18.51 31.71
C GLU A 408 37.81 -18.26 31.28
N GLU A 409 37.20 -17.23 31.88
CA GLU A 409 35.93 -16.66 31.43
C GLU A 409 36.13 -16.14 29.99
N MET A 410 35.50 -16.79 29.02
CA MET A 410 35.51 -16.34 27.63
C MET A 410 34.68 -15.05 27.51
N ALA A 411 35.35 -13.90 27.56
CA ALA A 411 34.74 -12.59 27.33
C ALA A 411 34.17 -12.52 25.89
N PHE A 412 32.88 -12.21 25.79
CA PHE A 412 32.19 -11.96 24.53
C PHE A 412 32.74 -10.69 23.86
N ARG A 413 33.14 -10.78 22.59
CA ARG A 413 33.78 -9.69 21.82
C ARG A 413 32.77 -9.11 20.83
N PHE A 414 32.09 -8.02 21.17
CA PHE A 414 31.01 -7.48 20.32
C PHE A 414 31.39 -6.32 19.41
N PHE A 415 32.62 -5.85 19.45
CA PHE A 415 33.02 -4.68 18.69
C PHE A 415 34.18 -5.05 17.76
N THR A 416 33.96 -4.88 16.46
CA THR A 416 35.01 -4.91 15.45
C THR A 416 34.85 -3.67 14.57
N GLU A 417 35.94 -2.91 14.44
CA GLU A 417 36.19 -1.66 13.70
C GLU A 417 35.65 -1.51 12.26
N GLN A 418 34.95 -2.48 11.65
CA GLN A 418 34.58 -2.41 10.23
C GLN A 418 33.12 -1.99 10.04
N ASN A 419 32.94 -0.69 9.73
CA ASN A 419 31.71 0.09 9.48
C ASN A 419 31.06 0.77 10.70
N TYR A 420 31.89 1.32 11.58
CA TYR A 420 31.42 2.07 12.73
C TYR A 420 31.07 3.52 12.38
N ASN A 421 29.78 3.82 12.22
CA ASN A 421 29.29 5.17 12.45
C ASN A 421 28.59 5.16 13.82
N GLY A 422 29.22 5.75 14.84
CA GLY A 422 28.83 5.59 16.26
C GLY A 422 27.38 5.95 16.60
N THR A 423 26.67 6.67 15.74
CA THR A 423 25.21 6.87 15.83
C THR A 423 24.42 5.56 15.75
N GLN A 424 24.94 4.54 15.06
CA GLN A 424 24.19 3.33 14.72
C GLN A 424 24.29 2.19 15.73
N ILE A 425 25.18 2.25 16.72
CA ILE A 425 25.06 1.36 17.90
C ILE A 425 24.03 1.90 18.87
N GLN A 426 23.85 3.22 18.93
CA GLN A 426 22.63 3.76 19.50
C GLN A 426 21.43 3.31 18.67
N ASP A 427 21.47 3.36 17.33
CA ASP A 427 20.34 2.90 16.51
C ASP A 427 20.12 1.38 16.53
N TYR A 428 21.15 0.54 16.71
CA TYR A 428 21.07 -0.94 16.74
C TYR A 428 20.79 -1.49 18.15
N MET A 429 21.33 -0.85 19.21
CA MET A 429 20.89 -1.12 20.58
C MET A 429 19.57 -0.42 20.91
N ALA A 430 19.16 0.59 20.14
CA ALA A 430 17.80 1.10 20.10
C ALA A 430 16.92 0.41 19.06
N SER A 431 17.43 -0.43 18.14
CA SER A 431 16.59 -1.10 17.13
C SER A 431 15.78 -2.27 17.67
N ALA A 432 15.62 -2.39 18.99
CA ALA A 432 14.47 -3.08 19.55
C ALA A 432 13.19 -2.21 19.55
N ALA A 433 13.29 -0.91 19.31
CA ALA A 433 12.16 -0.03 19.04
C ALA A 433 12.68 1.31 18.53
N CYS A 434 12.28 1.72 17.32
CA CYS A 434 12.54 3.04 16.75
C CYS A 434 12.77 4.14 17.80
N CYS A 435 13.91 4.85 17.72
CA CYS A 435 14.12 6.08 18.48
C CYS A 435 13.10 7.15 18.04
N LEU A 436 11.93 7.14 18.67
CA LEU A 436 11.16 8.32 18.97
C LEU A 436 11.58 8.81 20.35
N GLU A 437 11.84 10.10 20.46
CA GLU A 437 11.99 10.78 21.74
C GLU A 437 10.83 10.39 22.68
N LEU A 438 11.12 9.65 23.75
CA LEU A 438 10.32 9.57 24.99
C LEU A 438 8.81 9.24 24.87
N SER A 439 8.33 8.64 23.78
CA SER A 439 6.95 8.12 23.70
C SER A 439 6.87 6.66 24.15
N PRO A 440 5.86 6.25 24.94
CA PRO A 440 5.68 4.86 25.34
C PRO A 440 5.32 4.02 24.10
N ILE A 441 6.28 3.23 23.62
CA ILE A 441 6.03 2.24 22.57
C ILE A 441 5.35 1.05 23.21
N VAL A 442 4.15 0.71 22.71
CA VAL A 442 3.37 -0.41 23.20
C VAL A 442 3.75 -1.65 22.39
N ASN A 443 4.70 -2.43 22.91
CA ASN A 443 5.26 -3.64 22.28
C ASN A 443 4.42 -4.91 22.51
N GLU A 444 3.14 -4.78 22.85
CA GLU A 444 2.26 -5.95 22.97
C GLU A 444 1.72 -6.30 21.58
N PRO A 445 1.61 -7.60 21.22
CA PRO A 445 1.09 -8.03 19.92
C PRO A 445 -0.33 -7.51 19.65
N TYR A 446 -1.07 -7.18 20.72
CA TYR A 446 -2.34 -6.47 20.68
C TYR A 446 -2.56 -5.65 21.95
N THR A 447 -3.03 -4.42 21.81
CA THR A 447 -3.53 -3.57 22.89
C THR A 447 -5.05 -3.53 22.80
N TYR A 448 -5.75 -4.14 23.76
CA TYR A 448 -7.19 -4.40 23.66
C TYR A 448 -7.99 -3.59 24.70
N PHE A 449 -8.96 -2.81 24.23
CA PHE A 449 -9.83 -1.97 25.04
C PHE A 449 -11.30 -2.38 24.92
N ASN A 450 -11.97 -2.56 26.06
CA ASN A 450 -13.38 -2.94 26.12
C ASN A 450 -14.09 -2.25 27.31
N GLY A 451 -14.23 -0.93 27.20
CA GLY A 451 -14.83 -0.08 28.24
C GLY A 451 -15.46 1.18 27.65
N THR A 452 -15.78 2.13 28.53
CA THR A 452 -16.30 3.45 28.13
C THR A 452 -15.50 4.52 28.85
N GLU A 453 -14.63 5.22 28.13
CA GLU A 453 -13.72 6.23 28.67
C GLU A 453 -13.45 7.31 27.61
N ASP A 454 -13.11 8.51 28.06
CA ASP A 454 -12.62 9.59 27.21
C ASP A 454 -11.09 9.62 27.32
N TRP A 455 -10.39 9.81 26.20
CA TRP A 455 -8.93 9.97 26.18
C TRP A 455 -8.57 11.38 25.69
N GLU A 456 -7.74 12.11 26.43
CA GLU A 456 -7.33 13.47 26.06
C GLU A 456 -5.90 13.75 26.55
N GLY A 457 -5.02 14.20 25.65
CA GLY A 457 -3.66 14.57 26.03
C GLY A 457 -2.94 13.42 26.73
N THR A 458 -2.47 13.63 27.96
CA THR A 458 -1.87 12.56 28.81
C THR A 458 -2.90 11.82 29.68
N ASP A 459 -4.16 12.25 29.74
CA ASP A 459 -5.24 11.53 30.44
C ASP A 459 -5.76 10.39 29.56
N ASN A 460 -4.95 9.35 29.47
CA ASN A 460 -5.21 8.14 28.70
C ASN A 460 -4.41 6.95 29.28
N PRO A 461 -4.68 5.71 28.85
CA PRO A 461 -4.01 4.52 29.39
C PRO A 461 -2.48 4.47 29.22
N PHE A 462 -1.93 5.33 28.36
CA PHE A 462 -0.52 5.40 28.01
C PHE A 462 0.22 6.58 28.66
N ASP A 463 -0.48 7.50 29.34
CA ASP A 463 0.10 8.71 29.95
C ASP A 463 0.93 9.56 28.97
N SER A 464 0.52 9.59 27.68
CA SER A 464 1.22 10.31 26.61
C SER A 464 0.27 10.81 25.52
N GLU A 465 0.53 12.00 24.97
CA GLU A 465 -0.21 12.57 23.83
C GLU A 465 0.17 11.90 22.49
N VAL A 466 1.39 11.37 22.41
CA VAL A 466 1.91 10.64 21.25
C VAL A 466 2.15 9.19 21.65
N VAL A 467 1.42 8.28 21.01
CA VAL A 467 1.41 6.85 21.34
C VAL A 467 1.84 6.05 20.10
N CYS A 468 2.75 5.12 20.30
CA CYS A 468 3.34 4.31 19.22
C CYS A 468 2.98 2.84 19.38
N PHE A 469 2.56 2.21 18.30
CA PHE A 469 2.08 0.83 18.28
C PHE A 469 2.91 -0.01 17.30
N ASP A 470 3.49 -1.10 17.82
CA ASP A 470 4.11 -2.14 16.98
C ASP A 470 3.17 -3.34 16.79
N GLY A 471 2.20 -3.53 17.69
CA GLY A 471 1.07 -4.45 17.53
C GLY A 471 -0.28 -3.74 17.40
N ASN A 472 -1.36 -4.49 17.20
CA ASN A 472 -2.66 -3.91 16.86
C ASN A 472 -3.30 -3.14 18.03
N LEU A 473 -3.94 -2.00 17.74
CA LEU A 473 -4.81 -1.29 18.67
C LEU A 473 -6.26 -1.74 18.44
N VAL A 474 -6.84 -2.49 19.38
CA VAL A 474 -8.16 -3.13 19.21
C VAL A 474 -9.18 -2.56 20.18
N PHE A 475 -10.29 -2.06 19.65
CA PHE A 475 -11.49 -1.69 20.40
C PHE A 475 -12.54 -2.80 20.26
N GLY A 476 -12.70 -3.57 21.33
CA GLY A 476 -13.57 -4.75 21.38
C GLY A 476 -15.07 -4.44 21.46
N PRO A 477 -15.93 -5.46 21.51
CA PRO A 477 -17.38 -5.29 21.54
C PRO A 477 -17.79 -4.59 22.83
N ASP A 478 -18.69 -3.61 22.75
CA ASP A 478 -19.11 -2.70 23.83
C ASP A 478 -18.14 -1.54 24.16
N ALA A 479 -16.98 -1.46 23.48
CA ALA A 479 -16.11 -0.30 23.58
C ALA A 479 -16.83 0.99 23.14
N ASN A 480 -16.74 2.06 23.92
CA ASN A 480 -17.31 3.36 23.60
C ASN A 480 -16.34 4.47 24.03
N TYR A 481 -15.53 4.96 23.09
CA TYR A 481 -14.44 5.88 23.38
C TYR A 481 -14.58 7.18 22.59
N ASP A 482 -14.43 8.30 23.28
CA ASP A 482 -14.24 9.64 22.71
C ASP A 482 -12.77 10.06 22.95
N ILE A 483 -12.00 10.23 21.88
CA ILE A 483 -10.55 10.48 21.90
C ILE A 483 -10.27 11.86 21.30
N PHE A 484 -9.43 12.66 21.97
CA PHE A 484 -9.18 14.06 21.63
C PHE A 484 -7.69 14.39 21.64
N ASP A 485 -7.25 15.20 20.68
CA ASP A 485 -5.93 15.85 20.70
C ASP A 485 -4.73 14.89 20.87
N MET A 486 -4.83 13.68 20.31
CA MET A 486 -3.79 12.65 20.40
C MET A 486 -3.19 12.30 19.02
N ARG A 487 -1.96 11.80 19.03
CA ARG A 487 -1.25 11.28 17.86
C ARG A 487 -0.91 9.80 18.05
N PHE A 488 -1.36 8.99 17.10
CA PHE A 488 -1.15 7.54 17.04
C PHE A 488 -0.19 7.24 15.87
N GLU A 489 0.93 6.58 16.17
CA GLU A 489 1.90 6.14 15.16
C GLU A 489 1.96 4.61 15.11
N PHE A 490 1.85 4.04 13.92
CA PHE A 490 1.74 2.58 13.72
C PHE A 490 2.94 2.02 12.94
N GLY A 491 3.44 0.87 13.39
CA GLY A 491 4.38 0.04 12.64
C GLY A 491 3.76 -0.53 11.35
N PRO A 492 4.59 -1.10 10.45
CA PRO A 492 4.14 -1.60 9.15
C PRO A 492 3.10 -2.72 9.24
N ASP A 493 3.10 -3.48 10.34
CA ASP A 493 2.17 -4.58 10.60
C ASP A 493 1.08 -4.24 11.63
N ALA A 494 1.12 -3.04 12.21
CA ALA A 494 0.20 -2.62 13.27
C ALA A 494 -1.00 -1.86 12.70
N GLU A 495 -2.22 -2.31 12.99
CA GLU A 495 -3.46 -1.63 12.58
C GLU A 495 -4.35 -1.23 13.76
N MET A 496 -5.28 -0.31 13.51
CA MET A 496 -6.35 -0.01 14.45
C MET A 496 -7.61 -0.78 14.06
N ILE A 497 -8.17 -1.57 14.97
CA ILE A 497 -9.34 -2.42 14.73
C ILE A 497 -10.51 -1.94 15.60
N VAL A 498 -11.65 -1.68 14.97
CA VAL A 498 -12.93 -1.35 15.63
C VAL A 498 -13.91 -2.50 15.41
N GLU A 499 -14.04 -3.36 16.41
CA GLU A 499 -14.81 -4.61 16.32
C GLU A 499 -16.34 -4.36 16.30
N PRO A 500 -17.15 -5.36 15.91
CA PRO A 500 -18.60 -5.22 15.88
C PRO A 500 -19.18 -4.89 17.26
N GLY A 501 -19.89 -3.76 17.35
CA GLY A 501 -20.46 -3.25 18.61
C GLY A 501 -19.63 -2.17 19.29
N ALA A 502 -18.39 -1.94 18.85
CA ALA A 502 -17.57 -0.82 19.29
C ALA A 502 -18.02 0.51 18.65
N TYR A 503 -17.85 1.59 19.41
CA TYR A 503 -18.01 2.98 18.97
C TYR A 503 -16.75 3.76 19.34
N VAL A 504 -16.01 4.25 18.36
CA VAL A 504 -14.82 5.07 18.57
C VAL A 504 -14.99 6.38 17.84
N ARG A 505 -14.79 7.50 18.53
CA ARG A 505 -14.81 8.84 17.96
C ARG A 505 -13.49 9.53 18.26
N MET A 506 -12.78 9.95 17.21
CA MET A 506 -11.53 10.68 17.29
C MET A 506 -11.72 12.11 16.79
N SER A 507 -11.29 13.08 17.60
CA SER A 507 -11.44 14.52 17.33
C SER A 507 -10.08 15.20 17.40
N ASN A 508 -9.72 15.96 16.36
CA ASN A 508 -8.40 16.62 16.25
C ASN A 508 -7.21 15.68 16.53
N CYS A 509 -7.30 14.44 16.06
CA CYS A 509 -6.27 13.41 16.24
C CYS A 509 -5.43 13.23 14.96
N VAL A 510 -4.22 12.70 15.12
CA VAL A 510 -3.36 12.29 13.99
C VAL A 510 -3.16 10.79 14.04
N LEU A 511 -3.39 10.09 12.93
CA LEU A 511 -3.11 8.66 12.76
C LEU A 511 -2.15 8.51 11.58
N THR A 512 -0.95 7.97 11.82
CA THR A 512 0.12 7.94 10.82
C THR A 512 1.03 6.72 10.99
N SER A 513 1.89 6.46 10.01
CA SER A 513 2.96 5.46 10.13
C SER A 513 4.08 5.96 11.03
N LEU A 514 4.85 5.04 11.63
CA LEU A 514 6.10 5.38 12.30
C LEU A 514 7.06 6.12 11.36
N SER A 515 7.54 7.27 11.83
CA SER A 515 8.39 8.21 11.07
C SER A 515 9.73 7.60 10.61
N CYS A 516 10.25 6.63 11.37
CA CYS A 516 11.57 6.00 11.20
C CYS A 516 11.63 5.03 10.02
N ASN A 517 10.58 4.24 9.78
CA ASN A 517 10.63 3.12 8.83
C ASN A 517 10.25 3.55 7.41
N LYS A 518 9.67 4.75 7.25
CA LYS A 518 9.05 5.22 6.00
C LYS A 518 8.23 4.11 5.34
N ALA A 519 7.57 3.27 6.13
CA ALA A 519 6.70 2.22 5.66
C ALA A 519 5.26 2.71 5.72
N MET A 520 4.40 2.17 4.87
CA MET A 520 2.96 2.41 5.00
C MET A 520 2.42 1.47 6.08
N TRP A 521 1.59 1.97 6.98
CA TRP A 521 0.87 1.13 7.94
C TRP A 521 -0.43 0.61 7.30
N PRO A 522 -1.06 -0.46 7.81
CA PRO A 522 -2.25 -1.04 7.18
C PRO A 522 -3.46 -0.09 7.21
N GLY A 523 -3.65 0.66 8.31
CA GLY A 523 -4.70 1.66 8.49
C GLY A 523 -5.75 1.32 9.56
N VAL A 524 -6.95 1.87 9.43
CA VAL A 524 -8.07 1.60 10.35
C VAL A 524 -9.03 0.58 9.75
N THR A 525 -9.18 -0.57 10.39
CA THR A 525 -10.16 -1.61 10.04
C THR A 525 -11.40 -1.49 10.94
N ILE A 526 -12.57 -1.29 10.32
CA ILE A 526 -13.86 -1.29 11.01
C ILE A 526 -14.61 -2.55 10.62
N GLU A 527 -14.92 -3.37 11.60
CA GLU A 527 -15.56 -4.65 11.36
C GLU A 527 -17.09 -4.58 11.50
N GLY A 528 -17.75 -5.27 10.59
CA GLY A 528 -19.21 -5.34 10.55
C GLY A 528 -19.70 -6.52 9.74
N THR A 529 -21.01 -6.79 9.84
CA THR A 529 -21.65 -7.91 9.14
C THR A 529 -22.51 -7.40 7.99
N ALA A 530 -22.17 -7.80 6.77
CA ALA A 530 -22.76 -7.29 5.52
C ALA A 530 -24.29 -7.41 5.41
N ASN A 531 -24.89 -8.40 6.08
CA ASN A 531 -26.33 -8.71 5.99
C ASN A 531 -27.06 -8.46 7.32
N ILE A 532 -26.57 -7.55 8.15
CA ILE A 532 -27.26 -7.11 9.37
C ILE A 532 -27.52 -5.61 9.24
N THR A 533 -28.72 -5.18 9.69
CA THR A 533 -29.11 -3.77 9.73
C THR A 533 -28.04 -2.88 10.39
N GLN A 534 -27.92 -1.65 9.91
CA GLN A 534 -27.12 -0.60 10.56
C GLN A 534 -27.93 0.19 11.61
N GLY A 535 -29.13 -0.29 11.95
CA GLY A 535 -30.10 0.26 12.89
C GLY A 535 -29.64 0.42 14.34
N THR A 536 -30.55 0.91 15.16
CA THR A 536 -30.41 0.97 16.63
C THR A 536 -31.32 -0.08 17.26
N GLY A 537 -30.79 -1.00 18.06
CA GLY A 537 -31.56 -2.10 18.65
C GLY A 537 -30.68 -3.14 19.35
N ALA A 538 -31.27 -3.90 20.28
CA ALA A 538 -30.56 -4.96 21.00
C ALA A 538 -30.15 -6.07 20.03
N GLY A 539 -28.86 -6.42 20.00
CA GLY A 539 -28.30 -7.42 19.07
C GLY A 539 -27.81 -6.87 17.72
N ILE A 540 -27.84 -5.54 17.53
CA ILE A 540 -27.26 -4.88 16.36
C ILE A 540 -25.84 -4.40 16.72
N THR A 541 -24.84 -5.17 16.29
CA THR A 541 -23.42 -4.93 16.58
C THR A 541 -22.69 -4.64 15.27
N GLN A 542 -22.68 -3.39 14.82
CA GLN A 542 -21.79 -2.93 13.74
C GLN A 542 -20.69 -2.10 14.38
N GLY A 543 -19.44 -2.26 13.95
CA GLY A 543 -18.36 -1.36 14.34
C GLY A 543 -18.64 0.05 13.81
N LYS A 544 -18.34 1.06 14.62
CA LYS A 544 -18.60 2.47 14.29
C LYS A 544 -17.36 3.29 14.59
N PHE A 545 -16.82 3.92 13.56
CA PHE A 545 -15.69 4.84 13.69
C PHE A 545 -16.06 6.22 13.17
N VAL A 546 -15.78 7.25 13.97
CA VAL A 546 -16.02 8.65 13.62
C VAL A 546 -14.70 9.42 13.70
N LEU A 547 -14.24 9.96 12.58
CA LEU A 547 -13.07 10.83 12.51
C LEU A 547 -13.53 12.26 12.27
N ARG A 548 -13.15 13.21 13.16
CA ARG A 548 -13.65 14.58 13.06
C ARG A 548 -12.70 15.69 13.51
N ALA A 549 -13.15 16.93 13.34
CA ALA A 549 -12.55 18.13 13.95
C ALA A 549 -11.08 18.33 13.57
N ASN A 550 -10.80 18.38 12.27
CA ASN A 550 -9.47 18.56 11.67
C ASN A 550 -8.49 17.42 11.99
N SER A 551 -9.00 16.21 12.19
CA SER A 551 -8.14 15.04 12.31
C SER A 551 -7.44 14.71 10.98
N LEU A 552 -6.25 14.11 11.07
CA LEU A 552 -5.42 13.71 9.94
C LEU A 552 -5.19 12.19 9.99
N LEU A 553 -5.45 11.52 8.88
CA LEU A 553 -5.09 10.11 8.68
C LEU A 553 -4.18 10.01 7.46
N GLU A 554 -2.94 9.59 7.64
CA GLU A 554 -1.93 9.63 6.58
C GLU A 554 -1.02 8.39 6.54
N ASN A 555 -0.33 8.21 5.41
CA ASN A 555 0.66 7.17 5.16
C ASN A 555 0.16 5.72 5.34
N ALA A 556 -1.15 5.48 5.18
CA ALA A 556 -1.75 4.15 5.30
C ALA A 556 -1.94 3.47 3.93
N THR A 557 -1.82 2.15 3.90
CA THR A 557 -2.18 1.32 2.74
C THR A 557 -3.67 1.46 2.45
N PHE A 558 -4.52 1.36 3.48
CA PHE A 558 -5.94 1.69 3.42
C PHE A 558 -6.28 2.63 4.57
N GLY A 559 -6.53 3.91 4.32
CA GLY A 559 -6.81 4.86 5.39
C GLY A 559 -7.93 4.38 6.31
N VAL A 560 -9.07 4.02 5.73
CA VAL A 560 -10.16 3.31 6.43
C VAL A 560 -10.67 2.14 5.59
N TRP A 561 -10.67 0.96 6.18
CA TRP A 561 -11.28 -0.26 5.64
C TRP A 561 -12.61 -0.54 6.35
N VAL A 562 -13.72 -0.35 5.63
CA VAL A 562 -15.08 -0.58 6.14
C VAL A 562 -15.54 -1.97 5.73
N ASP A 563 -15.49 -2.92 6.66
CA ASP A 563 -15.90 -4.31 6.40
C ASP A 563 -17.40 -4.53 6.65
N GLY A 564 -18.09 -5.02 5.62
CA GLY A 564 -19.50 -5.37 5.69
C GLY A 564 -20.40 -4.20 6.14
N GLY A 565 -21.26 -4.46 7.11
CA GLY A 565 -22.22 -3.50 7.65
C GLY A 565 -21.62 -2.46 8.60
N ALA A 566 -20.29 -2.37 8.72
CA ALA A 566 -19.62 -1.35 9.49
C ALA A 566 -19.98 0.08 9.05
N ILE A 567 -19.79 1.06 9.94
CA ILE A 567 -20.16 2.44 9.69
C ILE A 567 -18.96 3.35 9.93
N PHE A 568 -18.53 4.04 8.87
CA PHE A 568 -17.55 5.11 8.98
C PHE A 568 -18.22 6.49 8.90
N LYS A 569 -17.78 7.45 9.70
CA LYS A 569 -18.16 8.84 9.52
C LYS A 569 -16.95 9.77 9.57
N GLY A 570 -16.65 10.46 8.47
CA GLY A 570 -15.62 11.49 8.40
C GLY A 570 -16.24 12.88 8.37
N PHE A 571 -15.79 13.80 9.24
CA PHE A 571 -16.26 15.18 9.29
C PHE A 571 -15.09 16.16 9.42
N ASN A 572 -14.96 17.17 8.56
CA ASN A 572 -13.90 18.19 8.70
C ASN A 572 -12.51 17.56 8.89
N SER A 573 -12.11 16.58 8.08
CA SER A 573 -10.87 15.79 8.33
C SER A 573 -10.06 15.57 7.06
N ARG A 574 -8.77 15.25 7.19
CA ARG A 574 -7.85 15.09 6.06
C ARG A 574 -7.30 13.67 5.95
N PHE A 575 -7.16 13.22 4.70
CA PHE A 575 -6.57 11.96 4.31
C PHE A 575 -5.41 12.24 3.36
N GLU A 576 -4.17 12.10 3.83
CA GLU A 576 -2.99 12.51 3.07
C GLU A 576 -2.10 11.31 2.77
N ASP A 577 -1.69 11.15 1.50
CA ASP A 577 -0.70 10.16 1.07
C ASP A 577 -0.99 8.69 1.49
N ASN A 578 -2.29 8.37 1.60
CA ASN A 578 -2.78 7.00 1.72
C ASN A 578 -2.89 6.37 0.32
N TRP A 579 -2.54 5.09 0.15
CA TRP A 579 -2.64 4.44 -1.16
C TRP A 579 -4.10 4.33 -1.61
N VAL A 580 -4.96 3.91 -0.67
CA VAL A 580 -6.42 4.07 -0.76
C VAL A 580 -6.92 4.83 0.46
N GLY A 581 -7.68 5.91 0.27
CA GLY A 581 -8.22 6.69 1.40
C GLY A 581 -9.29 5.92 2.19
N ILE A 582 -10.39 5.54 1.54
CA ILE A 582 -11.48 4.75 2.14
C ILE A 582 -11.88 3.61 1.22
N TYR A 583 -11.93 2.39 1.75
CA TYR A 583 -12.33 1.19 1.05
C TYR A 583 -13.58 0.57 1.70
N MET A 584 -14.69 0.51 0.97
CA MET A 584 -15.96 -0.03 1.46
C MET A 584 -16.31 -1.36 0.82
N LYS A 585 -16.47 -2.40 1.64
CA LYS A 585 -16.95 -3.72 1.23
C LYS A 585 -18.48 -3.78 1.09
N PRO A 586 -19.01 -4.85 0.47
CA PRO A 586 -20.44 -5.02 0.24
C PRO A 586 -21.30 -4.92 1.50
N HIS A 587 -22.36 -4.12 1.41
CA HIS A 587 -23.46 -4.06 2.38
C HIS A 587 -24.77 -3.83 1.64
N LEU A 588 -25.60 -4.87 1.58
CA LEU A 588 -26.88 -4.89 0.85
C LEU A 588 -27.97 -5.51 1.73
N PHE A 589 -28.22 -4.91 2.90
CA PHE A 589 -29.28 -5.35 3.80
C PHE A 589 -30.62 -4.69 3.42
N GLU A 590 -31.62 -5.48 3.03
CA GLU A 590 -33.07 -5.12 2.93
C GLU A 590 -33.43 -3.70 2.42
N ASN A 591 -32.73 -3.17 1.42
CA ASN A 591 -32.91 -1.78 0.93
C ASN A 591 -32.67 -0.69 2.01
N GLU A 592 -31.94 -1.00 3.08
CA GLU A 592 -31.45 0.00 4.03
C GLU A 592 -30.28 0.77 3.39
N ALA A 593 -30.34 2.10 3.47
CA ALA A 593 -29.23 2.96 3.06
C ALA A 593 -28.05 2.79 4.02
N ASN A 594 -26.86 2.60 3.48
CA ASN A 594 -25.61 2.58 4.21
C ASN A 594 -25.44 3.91 4.95
N LYS A 595 -25.14 3.86 6.25
CA LYS A 595 -25.04 5.01 7.16
C LYS A 595 -23.67 5.66 7.16
N THR A 596 -22.77 5.22 6.28
CA THR A 596 -21.47 5.84 6.07
C THR A 596 -21.62 7.22 5.45
N ARG A 597 -20.94 8.21 6.04
CA ARG A 597 -21.01 9.62 5.64
C ARG A 597 -19.63 10.27 5.66
N ILE A 598 -19.32 11.03 4.63
CA ILE A 598 -18.09 11.82 4.52
C ILE A 598 -18.51 13.25 4.21
N ASP A 599 -18.08 14.19 5.04
CA ASP A 599 -18.55 15.57 5.03
C ASP A 599 -17.39 16.54 5.31
N ASN A 600 -17.18 17.53 4.45
CA ASN A 600 -16.11 18.52 4.64
C ASN A 600 -14.71 17.89 4.80
N CYS A 601 -14.41 16.84 4.02
CA CYS A 601 -13.13 16.13 4.10
C CYS A 601 -12.21 16.46 2.92
N THR A 602 -10.90 16.48 3.15
CA THR A 602 -9.89 16.58 2.07
C THR A 602 -9.18 15.26 1.91
N PHE A 603 -9.08 14.77 0.68
CA PHE A 603 -8.22 13.66 0.30
C PHE A 603 -7.15 14.18 -0.65
N ASP A 604 -5.87 14.00 -0.34
CA ASP A 604 -4.79 14.51 -1.18
C ASP A 604 -3.61 13.54 -1.28
N TRP A 605 -3.07 13.43 -2.49
CA TRP A 605 -1.78 12.82 -2.77
C TRP A 605 -0.78 13.93 -3.08
N THR A 606 0.06 14.23 -2.10
CA THR A 606 0.98 15.37 -2.09
C THR A 606 2.36 15.01 -2.63
N GLY A 607 2.74 13.72 -2.58
CA GLY A 607 4.09 13.28 -2.96
C GLY A 607 4.22 11.78 -3.21
N ILE A 608 5.47 11.31 -3.26
CA ILE A 608 5.78 9.87 -3.32
C ILE A 608 5.37 9.25 -1.98
N PHE A 609 4.69 8.10 -2.03
CA PHE A 609 4.30 7.38 -0.83
C PHE A 609 5.50 6.82 -0.07
N ASN A 610 5.27 6.49 1.19
CA ASN A 610 6.23 5.76 2.01
C ASN A 610 6.68 4.44 1.35
N ASP A 611 5.77 3.73 0.68
CA ASP A 611 6.15 2.70 -0.29
C ASP A 611 6.28 3.31 -1.71
N PRO A 612 7.52 3.55 -2.21
CA PRO A 612 7.73 4.18 -3.51
C PRO A 612 7.36 3.27 -4.70
N SER A 613 7.05 1.99 -4.47
CA SER A 613 6.58 1.07 -5.51
C SER A 613 5.10 1.26 -5.85
N LEU A 614 4.34 1.91 -4.96
CA LEU A 614 2.92 2.16 -5.12
C LEU A 614 2.66 3.47 -5.88
N GLU A 615 1.55 3.48 -6.61
CA GLU A 615 1.04 4.66 -7.32
C GLU A 615 -0.37 4.97 -6.84
N PRO A 616 -0.79 6.26 -6.85
CA PRO A 616 -2.13 6.67 -6.50
C PRO A 616 -3.22 5.81 -7.13
N GLN A 617 -4.09 5.24 -6.28
CA GLN A 617 -5.12 4.31 -6.70
C GLN A 617 -6.52 4.91 -6.57
N PHE A 618 -7.06 5.02 -5.36
CA PHE A 618 -8.42 5.52 -5.10
C PHE A 618 -8.48 6.39 -3.83
N HIS A 619 -9.10 7.57 -3.88
CA HIS A 619 -9.42 8.26 -2.62
C HIS A 619 -10.58 7.57 -1.90
N VAL A 620 -11.67 7.27 -2.63
CA VAL A 620 -12.81 6.49 -2.10
C VAL A 620 -13.18 5.37 -3.06
N TYR A 621 -13.23 4.14 -2.56
CA TYR A 621 -13.68 2.97 -3.27
C TYR A 621 -14.92 2.37 -2.62
N MET A 622 -16.00 2.24 -3.40
CA MET A 622 -17.30 1.68 -2.98
C MET A 622 -17.64 0.45 -3.81
N SER A 623 -17.89 -0.68 -3.15
CA SER A 623 -18.30 -1.91 -3.83
C SER A 623 -19.57 -2.50 -3.22
N LYS A 624 -20.66 -2.59 -4.01
CA LYS A 624 -21.94 -3.20 -3.59
C LYS A 624 -22.51 -2.57 -2.32
N VAL A 625 -22.58 -1.25 -2.30
CA VAL A 625 -23.16 -0.43 -1.22
C VAL A 625 -24.16 0.56 -1.80
N GLN A 626 -25.20 0.91 -1.06
CA GLN A 626 -26.20 1.88 -1.48
C GLN A 626 -26.40 2.93 -0.38
N GLY A 627 -26.57 4.20 -0.74
CA GLY A 627 -26.94 5.26 0.20
C GLY A 627 -25.76 5.98 0.85
N VAL A 628 -24.53 5.76 0.40
CA VAL A 628 -23.35 6.51 0.88
C VAL A 628 -23.50 7.99 0.52
N TYR A 629 -23.18 8.86 1.48
CA TYR A 629 -23.31 10.31 1.33
C TYR A 629 -21.95 11.01 1.42
N LEU A 630 -21.60 11.74 0.37
CA LEU A 630 -20.39 12.56 0.23
C LEU A 630 -20.83 14.02 0.10
N LYS A 631 -20.42 14.89 1.02
CA LYS A 631 -20.81 16.30 1.01
C LYS A 631 -19.58 17.18 1.21
N GLU A 632 -19.47 18.24 0.41
CA GLU A 632 -18.41 19.24 0.52
C GLU A 632 -17.05 18.55 0.72
N SER A 633 -16.68 17.55 -0.09
CA SER A 633 -15.39 16.87 0.09
C SER A 633 -14.52 16.92 -1.17
N SER A 634 -13.23 17.22 -0.97
CA SER A 634 -12.22 17.43 -2.01
C SER A 634 -11.37 16.19 -2.23
N PHE A 635 -11.05 15.92 -3.49
CA PHE A 635 -10.32 14.75 -3.97
C PHE A 635 -9.19 15.21 -4.90
N LEU A 636 -7.98 15.26 -4.38
CA LEU A 636 -6.89 16.04 -4.94
C LEU A 636 -5.66 15.18 -5.25
N CYS A 637 -4.87 15.61 -6.23
CA CYS A 637 -3.49 15.18 -6.36
C CYS A 637 -2.63 16.44 -6.56
N THR A 638 -2.15 17.00 -5.45
CA THR A 638 -1.33 18.22 -5.46
C THR A 638 0.15 17.94 -5.73
N ALA A 639 0.57 16.67 -5.75
CA ALA A 639 1.89 16.25 -6.19
C ALA A 639 2.27 16.91 -7.54
N PRO A 640 3.55 17.10 -7.86
CA PRO A 640 3.99 17.56 -9.19
C PRO A 640 3.70 16.54 -10.31
N PHE A 641 3.56 16.99 -11.57
CA PHE A 641 3.34 16.09 -12.71
C PHE A 641 4.58 15.24 -13.03
N GLU A 642 5.75 15.69 -12.57
CA GLU A 642 7.02 14.96 -12.59
C GLU A 642 7.02 13.77 -11.64
N THR A 643 6.29 13.85 -10.52
CA THR A 643 6.12 12.75 -9.56
C THR A 643 5.13 11.73 -10.09
N PHE A 644 3.92 12.19 -10.40
CA PHE A 644 2.88 11.35 -10.99
C PHE A 644 2.41 11.98 -12.29
N SER A 645 2.69 11.30 -13.40
CA SER A 645 2.12 11.66 -14.71
C SER A 645 0.60 11.56 -14.67
N ILE A 646 -0.12 12.28 -15.55
CA ILE A 646 -1.60 12.33 -15.56
C ILE A 646 -2.28 10.95 -15.60
N ASN A 647 -1.60 9.89 -16.05
CA ASN A 647 -2.15 8.54 -16.13
C ASN A 647 -1.95 7.70 -14.85
N LYS A 648 -1.14 8.21 -13.91
CA LYS A 648 -0.72 7.56 -12.65
C LYS A 648 -1.21 8.31 -11.41
N ARG A 649 -2.16 9.22 -11.58
CA ARG A 649 -2.72 10.08 -10.52
C ARG A 649 -4.02 9.56 -9.91
N GLY A 650 -4.25 8.26 -10.04
CA GLY A 650 -5.40 7.61 -9.41
C GLY A 650 -6.77 8.13 -9.83
N THR A 651 -7.78 7.70 -9.08
CA THR A 651 -9.18 8.14 -9.21
C THR A 651 -9.67 8.71 -7.89
N GLY A 652 -10.42 9.81 -7.93
CA GLY A 652 -11.03 10.37 -6.73
C GLY A 652 -12.05 9.40 -6.13
N VAL A 653 -13.18 9.20 -6.83
CA VAL A 653 -14.24 8.29 -6.37
C VAL A 653 -14.47 7.15 -7.37
N ARG A 654 -14.40 5.92 -6.88
CA ARG A 654 -14.68 4.71 -7.65
C ARG A 654 -15.86 3.95 -7.06
N SER A 655 -16.92 3.75 -7.84
CA SER A 655 -18.11 2.98 -7.43
C SER A 655 -18.33 1.74 -8.32
N TYR A 656 -18.52 0.59 -7.71
CA TYR A 656 -18.79 -0.68 -8.39
C TYR A 656 -20.06 -1.30 -7.84
N LYS A 657 -21.11 -1.39 -8.68
CA LYS A 657 -22.45 -1.83 -8.28
C LYS A 657 -22.91 -1.08 -7.03
N ALA A 658 -22.76 0.23 -7.02
CA ALA A 658 -23.01 1.06 -5.84
C ALA A 658 -23.82 2.31 -6.19
N GLY A 659 -24.62 2.75 -5.22
CA GLY A 659 -25.42 3.98 -5.30
C GLY A 659 -25.04 4.95 -4.19
N PHE A 660 -24.85 6.21 -4.53
CA PHE A 660 -24.32 7.23 -3.62
C PHE A 660 -24.78 8.63 -4.06
N ARG A 661 -24.63 9.61 -3.17
CA ARG A 661 -24.88 11.02 -3.49
C ARG A 661 -23.66 11.87 -3.14
N MET A 662 -23.38 12.81 -4.02
CA MET A 662 -22.28 13.77 -3.90
C MET A 662 -22.81 15.19 -4.10
N ILE A 663 -22.47 16.09 -3.18
CA ILE A 663 -22.90 17.50 -3.21
C ILE A 663 -21.71 18.40 -2.85
N GLY A 664 -21.52 19.48 -3.60
CA GLY A 664 -20.60 20.58 -3.31
C GLY A 664 -21.24 21.95 -3.54
N GLU A 665 -20.44 23.01 -3.52
CA GLU A 665 -20.83 24.41 -3.73
C GLU A 665 -20.30 25.02 -5.06
N ASN A 666 -19.53 24.23 -5.82
CA ASN A 666 -18.91 24.52 -7.11
C ASN A 666 -17.74 25.52 -7.02
N ASP A 667 -16.92 25.38 -5.98
CA ASP A 667 -15.78 26.23 -5.70
C ASP A 667 -14.51 25.80 -6.47
N THR A 668 -13.82 26.78 -7.07
CA THR A 668 -12.58 26.50 -7.81
C THR A 668 -11.45 26.13 -6.85
N TYR A 669 -10.58 25.17 -7.20
CA TYR A 669 -9.47 24.74 -6.32
C TYR A 669 -8.55 25.89 -5.87
N ALA A 670 -8.36 26.91 -6.70
CA ALA A 670 -7.56 28.09 -6.32
C ALA A 670 -8.05 28.77 -5.03
N ASN A 671 -9.31 28.57 -4.68
CA ASN A 671 -9.95 28.95 -3.44
C ASN A 671 -10.78 27.76 -2.90
N ASP A 672 -10.20 26.56 -2.76
CA ASP A 672 -10.87 25.37 -2.19
C ASP A 672 -11.22 25.56 -0.69
N SER A 673 -11.89 26.65 -0.34
CA SER A 673 -12.35 26.96 1.02
C SER A 673 -13.50 26.06 1.43
N ASP A 674 -14.31 25.63 0.46
CA ASP A 674 -15.54 24.89 0.67
C ASP A 674 -15.40 23.39 0.35
N HIS A 675 -14.16 22.95 0.06
CA HIS A 675 -13.74 21.55 0.00
C HIS A 675 -14.51 20.71 -1.03
N ASP A 676 -14.70 21.13 -2.28
CA ASP A 676 -15.60 20.44 -3.23
C ASP A 676 -14.98 20.15 -4.61
N ALA A 677 -13.65 20.03 -4.65
CA ALA A 677 -12.90 19.93 -5.89
C ALA A 677 -12.35 18.52 -6.18
N PHE A 678 -12.45 18.08 -7.43
CA PHE A 678 -11.62 17.03 -8.04
C PHE A 678 -10.46 17.67 -8.80
N TYR A 679 -9.24 17.52 -8.32
CA TYR A 679 -8.10 18.26 -8.86
C TYR A 679 -6.98 17.36 -9.40
N ARG A 680 -6.65 17.55 -10.69
CA ARG A 680 -5.53 16.91 -11.40
C ARG A 680 -5.50 15.39 -11.34
N LEU A 681 -6.63 14.72 -11.30
CA LEU A 681 -6.69 13.26 -11.22
C LEU A 681 -6.60 12.59 -12.60
N THR A 682 -6.24 11.31 -12.63
CA THR A 682 -6.39 10.50 -13.86
C THR A 682 -7.87 10.39 -14.22
N ARG A 683 -8.73 10.25 -13.21
CA ARG A 683 -10.20 10.28 -13.31
C ARG A 683 -10.78 10.93 -12.05
N GLY A 684 -11.71 11.86 -12.18
CA GLY A 684 -12.41 12.41 -11.00
C GLY A 684 -13.31 11.34 -10.37
N LEU A 685 -14.34 10.93 -11.11
CA LEU A 685 -15.33 9.94 -10.68
C LEU A 685 -15.48 8.80 -11.70
N VAL A 686 -15.54 7.56 -11.21
CA VAL A 686 -15.78 6.37 -12.04
C VAL A 686 -16.90 5.51 -11.44
N SER A 687 -18.04 5.48 -12.12
CA SER A 687 -19.17 4.62 -11.77
C SER A 687 -19.26 3.41 -12.71
N SER A 688 -19.56 2.24 -12.16
CA SER A 688 -19.76 1.01 -12.94
C SER A 688 -20.88 0.17 -12.34
N ASN A 689 -22.07 0.33 -12.91
CA ASN A 689 -23.26 -0.42 -12.57
C ASN A 689 -23.73 -1.19 -13.81
N THR A 690 -24.76 -1.99 -13.64
CA THR A 690 -25.54 -2.57 -14.73
C THR A 690 -27.01 -2.17 -14.57
N PRO A 691 -27.80 -2.14 -15.66
CA PRO A 691 -29.23 -1.89 -15.58
C PRO A 691 -29.97 -2.78 -14.57
N ALA A 692 -29.51 -4.03 -14.41
CA ALA A 692 -30.09 -4.99 -13.48
C ALA A 692 -29.79 -4.69 -12.01
N ASP A 693 -28.78 -3.88 -11.70
CA ASP A 693 -28.46 -3.55 -10.31
C ASP A 693 -29.48 -2.56 -9.71
N GLY A 694 -30.18 -1.76 -10.54
CA GLY A 694 -31.14 -0.76 -10.04
C GLY A 694 -30.52 0.37 -9.22
N LEU A 695 -29.19 0.52 -9.27
CA LEU A 695 -28.42 1.50 -8.49
C LEU A 695 -28.01 2.69 -9.36
N SER A 696 -28.20 3.89 -8.80
CA SER A 696 -27.87 5.17 -9.43
C SER A 696 -27.06 6.07 -8.47
N PHE A 697 -26.54 7.18 -8.98
CA PHE A 697 -25.90 8.23 -8.19
C PHE A 697 -26.33 9.62 -8.65
N SER A 698 -26.18 10.60 -7.76
CA SER A 698 -26.24 12.02 -8.09
C SER A 698 -24.94 12.73 -7.72
N CYS A 699 -24.53 13.66 -8.58
CA CYS A 699 -23.36 14.52 -8.38
C CYS A 699 -23.76 15.96 -8.71
N GLU A 700 -23.73 16.80 -7.69
CA GLU A 700 -24.28 18.15 -7.70
C GLU A 700 -23.23 19.14 -7.21
N GLY A 701 -23.01 20.23 -7.96
CA GLY A 701 -22.17 21.33 -7.49
C GLY A 701 -20.70 20.99 -7.22
N MET A 702 -20.10 20.06 -7.96
CA MET A 702 -18.67 19.73 -7.81
C MET A 702 -17.82 20.42 -8.89
N GLU A 703 -16.57 20.76 -8.55
CA GLU A 703 -15.59 21.30 -9.50
C GLU A 703 -14.63 20.19 -9.97
N PHE A 704 -14.57 19.92 -11.26
CA PHE A 704 -13.62 18.98 -11.88
C PHE A 704 -12.54 19.75 -12.63
N GLN A 705 -11.38 19.95 -12.00
CA GLN A 705 -10.32 20.78 -12.54
C GLN A 705 -9.08 19.97 -12.93
N GLU A 706 -8.65 20.12 -14.18
CA GLU A 706 -7.44 19.49 -14.74
C GLU A 706 -7.42 17.95 -14.62
N CYS A 707 -8.58 17.32 -14.42
CA CYS A 707 -8.71 15.87 -14.48
C CYS A 707 -8.69 15.39 -15.93
N ARG A 708 -7.94 14.33 -16.26
CA ARG A 708 -7.93 13.79 -17.64
C ARG A 708 -9.33 13.35 -18.08
N THR A 709 -10.05 12.70 -17.18
CA THR A 709 -11.47 12.39 -17.34
C THR A 709 -12.19 12.91 -16.11
N GLY A 710 -13.10 13.86 -16.24
CA GLY A 710 -13.89 14.34 -15.10
C GLY A 710 -14.73 13.20 -14.50
N MET A 711 -15.61 12.61 -15.32
CA MET A 711 -16.45 11.49 -14.96
C MET A 711 -16.44 10.39 -16.01
N ARG A 712 -16.41 9.13 -15.58
CA ARG A 712 -16.63 7.96 -16.42
C ARG A 712 -17.74 7.10 -15.84
N VAL A 713 -18.85 6.97 -16.55
CA VAL A 713 -20.04 6.26 -16.09
C VAL A 713 -20.31 5.08 -17.01
N ASN A 714 -20.23 3.86 -16.49
CA ASN A 714 -20.46 2.64 -17.26
C ASN A 714 -21.73 1.93 -16.77
N GLY A 715 -22.69 1.71 -17.67
CA GLY A 715 -23.86 0.86 -17.45
C GLY A 715 -24.82 1.34 -16.35
N THR A 716 -24.75 2.61 -15.96
CA THR A 716 -25.59 3.18 -14.90
C THR A 716 -26.93 3.67 -15.48
N LEU A 717 -28.00 3.46 -14.74
CA LEU A 717 -29.32 3.99 -15.06
C LEU A 717 -29.65 5.19 -14.17
N ALA A 718 -30.36 6.17 -14.72
CA ALA A 718 -30.99 7.24 -13.96
C ALA A 718 -30.02 8.10 -13.13
N GLN A 719 -28.77 8.28 -13.57
CA GLN A 719 -27.82 9.16 -12.90
C GLN A 719 -28.11 10.63 -13.16
N GLN A 720 -27.81 11.47 -12.17
CA GLN A 720 -27.97 12.92 -12.23
C GLN A 720 -26.61 13.61 -12.08
N VAL A 721 -26.27 14.46 -13.04
CA VAL A 721 -25.05 15.28 -13.01
C VAL A 721 -25.47 16.73 -13.26
N ILE A 722 -25.52 17.54 -12.21
CA ILE A 722 -26.14 18.87 -12.25
C ILE A 722 -25.25 19.92 -11.59
N PHE A 723 -25.20 21.14 -12.13
CA PHE A 723 -24.49 22.28 -11.53
C PHE A 723 -22.98 22.09 -11.33
N ASN A 724 -22.35 21.12 -12.01
CA ASN A 724 -20.92 20.89 -11.87
C ASN A 724 -20.12 21.72 -12.88
N ASN A 725 -18.90 22.09 -12.51
CA ASN A 725 -17.92 22.66 -13.42
C ASN A 725 -16.90 21.62 -13.87
N PHE A 726 -16.49 21.70 -15.13
CA PHE A 726 -15.49 20.84 -15.74
C PHE A 726 -14.47 21.72 -16.47
N TYR A 727 -13.33 21.94 -15.84
CA TYR A 727 -12.17 22.55 -16.46
C TYR A 727 -11.24 21.47 -17.03
N ILE A 728 -11.43 21.16 -18.31
CA ILE A 728 -10.79 20.03 -18.99
C ILE A 728 -9.38 20.44 -19.43
N PRO A 729 -8.34 19.67 -19.09
CA PRO A 729 -6.97 20.04 -19.41
C PRO A 729 -6.73 20.03 -20.92
N GLN A 730 -5.94 20.99 -21.40
CA GLN A 730 -5.41 20.94 -22.75
C GLN A 730 -4.51 19.71 -22.93
N ASN A 731 -4.36 19.23 -24.16
CA ASN A 731 -3.56 18.05 -24.52
C ASN A 731 -2.31 17.93 -23.64
N VAL A 732 -2.32 17.00 -22.68
CA VAL A 732 -1.11 16.62 -21.96
C VAL A 732 -0.32 15.79 -22.96
N VAL A 733 0.47 16.46 -23.80
CA VAL A 733 1.44 15.81 -24.68
C VAL A 733 2.49 15.18 -23.78
N ILE A 734 2.26 13.94 -23.36
CA ILE A 734 3.27 13.13 -22.69
C ILE A 734 4.08 12.44 -23.78
N PRO A 735 5.39 12.71 -23.91
CA PRO A 735 6.23 12.06 -24.90
C PRO A 735 6.19 10.54 -24.72
N GLY A 736 5.66 9.82 -25.71
CA GLY A 736 5.71 8.35 -25.76
C GLY A 736 4.39 7.60 -25.58
N GLU A 737 3.29 8.24 -25.21
CA GLU A 737 2.00 7.56 -25.00
C GLU A 737 0.92 8.02 -26.01
N MET A 738 0.24 7.07 -26.65
CA MET A 738 -0.80 7.36 -27.64
C MET A 738 -1.98 8.13 -27.01
N ASN A 739 -2.20 9.34 -27.55
CA ASN A 739 -3.31 10.28 -27.37
C ASN A 739 -4.63 9.63 -26.90
N ARG A 740 -4.87 9.57 -25.59
CA ARG A 740 -6.25 9.53 -25.06
C ARG A 740 -6.70 10.97 -24.84
N ILE A 741 -7.84 11.30 -25.43
CA ILE A 741 -8.42 12.63 -25.43
C ILE A 741 -8.91 12.96 -24.00
N PRO A 742 -8.60 14.15 -23.45
CA PRO A 742 -9.23 14.61 -22.22
C PRO A 742 -10.73 14.84 -22.38
N GLU A 743 -11.50 14.42 -21.39
CA GLU A 743 -12.96 14.30 -21.45
C GLU A 743 -13.61 14.87 -20.18
N GLY A 744 -14.69 15.63 -20.31
CA GLY A 744 -15.50 16.04 -19.15
C GLY A 744 -16.25 14.84 -18.59
N ILE A 745 -17.24 14.32 -19.34
CA ILE A 745 -18.05 13.15 -18.97
C ILE A 745 -17.99 12.10 -20.09
N TYR A 746 -17.74 10.84 -19.74
CA TYR A 746 -17.85 9.69 -20.64
C TYR A 746 -18.93 8.72 -20.17
N LEU A 747 -20.02 8.61 -20.92
CA LEU A 747 -21.14 7.70 -20.67
C LEU A 747 -21.04 6.47 -21.58
N LEU A 748 -20.89 5.29 -20.99
CA LEU A 748 -20.79 4.02 -21.71
C LEU A 748 -21.95 3.10 -21.33
N GLY A 749 -22.90 2.86 -22.23
CA GLY A 749 -24.02 1.97 -21.93
C GLY A 749 -24.95 2.47 -20.82
N SER A 750 -24.83 3.75 -20.45
CA SER A 750 -25.62 4.39 -19.39
C SER A 750 -26.83 5.08 -19.99
N SER A 751 -27.97 5.08 -19.29
CA SER A 751 -29.24 5.57 -19.86
C SER A 751 -30.23 6.11 -18.82
N ALA A 752 -31.30 6.72 -19.28
CA ALA A 752 -32.28 7.44 -18.47
C ALA A 752 -31.67 8.59 -17.64
N TYR A 753 -30.55 9.16 -18.09
CA TYR A 753 -29.79 10.14 -17.31
C TYR A 753 -30.23 11.58 -17.56
N THR A 754 -29.96 12.42 -16.56
CA THR A 754 -30.10 13.88 -16.67
C THR A 754 -28.74 14.52 -16.43
N ILE A 755 -28.22 15.20 -17.47
CA ILE A 755 -27.02 16.03 -17.37
C ILE A 755 -27.45 17.47 -17.64
N GLU A 756 -27.51 18.27 -16.58
CA GLU A 756 -28.19 19.57 -16.62
C GLU A 756 -27.38 20.69 -15.98
N GLU A 757 -27.36 21.88 -16.58
CA GLU A 757 -26.78 23.10 -15.98
C GLU A 757 -25.32 22.97 -15.52
N ASN A 758 -24.53 22.14 -16.19
CA ASN A 758 -23.09 22.02 -15.97
C ASN A 758 -22.30 22.95 -16.90
N HIS A 759 -21.07 23.26 -16.51
CA HIS A 759 -20.16 24.12 -17.25
C HIS A 759 -18.93 23.34 -17.71
N PHE A 760 -18.66 23.30 -19.02
CA PHE A 760 -17.49 22.63 -19.61
C PHE A 760 -16.61 23.65 -20.31
N THR A 761 -15.36 23.77 -19.85
CA THR A 761 -14.38 24.73 -20.40
C THR A 761 -13.02 24.10 -20.60
N THR A 762 -12.23 24.73 -21.47
CA THR A 762 -10.80 24.49 -21.57
C THR A 762 -10.08 25.75 -22.07
N LEU A 763 -8.75 25.77 -22.06
CA LEU A 763 -7.97 26.93 -22.54
C LEU A 763 -7.81 26.97 -24.07
N GLY A 764 -8.33 25.99 -24.83
CA GLY A 764 -8.22 26.00 -26.30
C GLY A 764 -8.82 24.77 -27.01
N THR A 765 -9.01 24.91 -28.32
CA THR A 765 -9.97 24.15 -29.15
C THR A 765 -9.39 22.90 -29.82
N ASP A 766 -8.62 22.10 -29.08
CA ASP A 766 -7.93 20.92 -29.63
C ASP A 766 -8.88 19.70 -29.81
N VAL A 767 -8.60 18.56 -29.20
CA VAL A 767 -9.35 17.29 -29.38
C VAL A 767 -10.31 17.00 -28.22
N GLN A 768 -10.32 17.82 -27.17
CA GLN A 768 -11.05 17.59 -25.92
C GLN A 768 -12.55 17.50 -26.16
N SER A 769 -13.23 16.62 -25.41
CA SER A 769 -14.69 16.48 -25.47
C SER A 769 -15.35 16.88 -24.15
N GLY A 770 -16.42 17.69 -24.20
CA GLY A 770 -17.22 18.00 -23.02
C GLY A 770 -17.95 16.76 -22.51
N ILE A 771 -18.90 16.25 -23.30
CA ILE A 771 -19.65 15.02 -23.00
C ILE A 771 -19.49 14.03 -24.15
N ILE A 772 -19.20 12.77 -23.81
CA ILE A 772 -19.23 11.63 -24.73
C ILE A 772 -20.36 10.68 -24.35
N VAL A 773 -21.25 10.41 -25.30
CA VAL A 773 -22.34 9.41 -25.20
C VAL A 773 -22.03 8.20 -26.08
N ASP A 774 -21.82 7.05 -25.47
CA ASP A 774 -21.47 5.79 -26.14
C ASP A 774 -22.51 4.72 -25.82
N ASN A 775 -23.46 4.52 -26.74
CA ASN A 775 -24.47 3.47 -26.70
C ASN A 775 -25.44 3.56 -25.50
N SER A 776 -26.11 4.70 -25.30
CA SER A 776 -27.08 4.88 -24.23
C SER A 776 -28.38 4.09 -24.41
N GLY A 777 -28.62 3.50 -25.59
CA GLY A 777 -29.78 2.64 -25.81
C GLY A 777 -31.09 3.41 -25.93
N PRO A 778 -32.24 2.80 -25.60
CA PRO A 778 -33.55 3.28 -26.02
C PRO A 778 -34.28 4.23 -25.06
N ASN A 779 -33.72 4.46 -23.87
CA ASN A 779 -34.37 5.30 -22.86
C ASN A 779 -34.24 6.79 -23.22
N ASP A 780 -35.12 7.61 -22.64
CA ASP A 780 -35.02 9.06 -22.79
C ASP A 780 -33.83 9.58 -22.01
N ASP A 781 -32.87 10.16 -22.73
CA ASP A 781 -31.65 10.74 -22.18
C ASP A 781 -31.62 12.22 -22.50
N VAL A 782 -31.33 13.06 -21.49
CA VAL A 782 -31.43 14.51 -21.63
C VAL A 782 -30.11 15.18 -21.26
N ILE A 783 -29.57 15.94 -22.23
CA ILE A 783 -28.48 16.90 -22.01
C ILE A 783 -29.09 18.30 -22.18
N PHE A 784 -29.24 19.02 -21.06
CA PHE A 784 -30.06 20.24 -21.00
C PHE A 784 -29.35 21.42 -20.31
N ARG A 785 -29.44 22.63 -20.87
CA ARG A 785 -28.91 23.87 -20.25
C ARG A 785 -27.43 23.84 -19.84
N ASN A 786 -26.61 22.99 -20.45
CA ASN A 786 -25.17 22.98 -20.19
C ASN A 786 -24.45 24.06 -21.01
N TYR A 787 -23.35 24.59 -20.49
CA TYR A 787 -22.50 25.55 -21.16
C TYR A 787 -21.19 24.89 -21.61
N PHE A 788 -20.81 25.07 -22.87
CA PHE A 788 -19.63 24.47 -23.50
C PHE A 788 -18.80 25.55 -24.17
N ASP A 789 -17.60 25.81 -23.64
CA ASP A 789 -16.72 26.85 -24.16
C ASP A 789 -15.32 26.34 -24.54
N ARG A 790 -14.90 26.69 -25.75
CA ARG A 790 -13.55 26.47 -26.30
C ARG A 790 -13.11 25.01 -26.41
N LEU A 791 -14.03 24.06 -26.51
CA LEU A 791 -13.71 22.63 -26.62
C LEU A 791 -13.40 22.20 -28.06
N GLY A 792 -12.72 21.06 -28.21
CA GLY A 792 -12.62 20.38 -29.49
C GLY A 792 -13.98 19.84 -29.96
N THR A 793 -14.74 19.26 -29.04
CA THR A 793 -16.12 18.87 -29.25
C THR A 793 -16.95 19.14 -27.99
N GLY A 794 -18.07 19.85 -28.09
CA GLY A 794 -18.99 20.04 -26.97
C GLY A 794 -19.62 18.72 -26.55
N ILE A 795 -20.42 18.14 -27.46
CA ILE A 795 -21.11 16.86 -27.27
C ILE A 795 -20.71 15.89 -28.38
N TYR A 796 -20.17 14.74 -28.03
CA TYR A 796 -19.82 13.67 -28.95
C TYR A 796 -20.67 12.42 -28.68
N SER A 797 -21.39 11.93 -29.68
CA SER A 797 -22.17 10.68 -29.56
C SER A 797 -21.70 9.63 -30.56
N LYS A 798 -21.84 8.35 -30.20
CA LYS A 798 -21.60 7.23 -31.11
C LYS A 798 -22.50 6.04 -30.77
N LYS A 799 -22.68 5.13 -31.72
CA LYS A 799 -23.54 3.95 -31.59
C LYS A 799 -25.01 4.27 -31.23
N ILE A 800 -25.75 3.31 -30.71
CA ILE A 800 -27.21 3.43 -30.57
C ILE A 800 -27.56 4.20 -29.29
N ASN A 801 -28.11 5.41 -29.46
CA ASN A 801 -28.56 6.30 -28.38
C ASN A 801 -30.05 6.64 -28.52
N ALA A 802 -30.83 5.74 -29.12
CA ALA A 802 -32.27 5.87 -29.25
C ALA A 802 -32.96 4.53 -29.41
N SER A 803 -34.28 4.56 -29.19
CA SER A 803 -35.17 3.48 -29.57
C SER A 803 -35.26 3.39 -31.10
N TYR A 804 -35.37 2.18 -31.64
CA TYR A 804 -35.55 1.97 -33.07
C TYR A 804 -36.31 0.67 -33.30
N THR A 805 -37.08 0.63 -34.38
CA THR A 805 -37.69 -0.60 -34.90
C THR A 805 -36.97 -1.01 -36.18
N LEU A 806 -36.88 -2.32 -36.40
CA LEU A 806 -36.39 -2.86 -37.67
C LEU A 806 -37.57 -3.25 -38.56
N ASP A 807 -37.50 -2.90 -39.84
CA ASP A 807 -38.42 -3.38 -40.86
C ASP A 807 -38.18 -4.87 -41.15
N THR A 808 -39.04 -5.45 -42.00
CA THR A 808 -38.95 -6.86 -42.41
C THR A 808 -37.67 -7.23 -43.17
N GLN A 809 -36.80 -6.26 -43.49
CA GLN A 809 -35.52 -6.41 -44.17
C GLN A 809 -34.34 -6.11 -43.21
N GLY A 810 -34.60 -5.92 -41.91
CA GLY A 810 -33.58 -5.58 -40.92
C GLY A 810 -33.07 -4.13 -41.04
N GLN A 811 -33.81 -3.25 -41.71
CA GLN A 811 -33.51 -1.81 -41.82
C GLN A 811 -34.21 -1.05 -40.71
N VAL A 812 -33.74 0.13 -40.33
CA VAL A 812 -34.47 0.95 -39.35
C VAL A 812 -35.75 1.51 -39.99
N ASP A 813 -36.94 1.08 -39.52
CA ASP A 813 -38.26 1.45 -40.05
C ASP A 813 -38.74 2.78 -39.44
N ASP A 814 -38.63 2.88 -38.11
CA ASP A 814 -38.91 4.08 -37.34
C ASP A 814 -37.83 4.22 -36.26
N ARG A 815 -37.20 5.40 -36.16
CA ARG A 815 -36.39 5.69 -34.96
C ARG A 815 -37.36 6.23 -33.94
N GLY A 816 -37.53 5.45 -32.87
CA GLY A 816 -38.61 5.64 -31.94
C GLY A 816 -38.58 7.00 -31.26
N GLU A 817 -39.71 7.34 -30.65
CA GLU A 817 -39.98 8.61 -29.98
C GLU A 817 -39.11 8.84 -28.72
N ARG A 818 -38.17 7.93 -28.42
CA ARG A 818 -37.33 7.93 -27.24
C ARG A 818 -35.85 7.81 -27.59
N GLY A 819 -35.00 8.45 -26.80
CA GLY A 819 -33.55 8.46 -26.97
C GLY A 819 -32.90 9.78 -26.55
N LEU A 820 -31.64 9.96 -26.93
CA LEU A 820 -30.84 11.16 -26.66
C LEU A 820 -31.48 12.42 -27.25
N GLN A 821 -31.67 13.42 -26.39
CA GLN A 821 -32.06 14.78 -26.74
C GLN A 821 -31.05 15.80 -26.21
N ASN A 822 -30.59 16.67 -27.12
CA ASN A 822 -29.76 17.82 -26.78
C ASN A 822 -30.61 19.08 -26.87
N ARG A 823 -30.88 19.73 -25.73
CA ARG A 823 -31.79 20.87 -25.66
C ARG A 823 -31.20 22.00 -24.83
N CYS A 824 -31.44 23.24 -25.25
CA CYS A 824 -31.11 24.43 -24.49
C CYS A 824 -29.64 24.53 -24.08
N ASN A 825 -28.71 23.87 -24.76
CA ASN A 825 -27.30 24.00 -24.43
C ASN A 825 -26.71 25.26 -25.07
N PHE A 826 -25.71 25.83 -24.42
CA PHE A 826 -25.04 27.04 -24.87
C PHE A 826 -23.61 26.70 -25.27
N PHE A 827 -23.28 26.90 -26.54
CA PHE A 827 -21.98 26.62 -27.10
C PHE A 827 -21.28 27.92 -27.51
N THR A 828 -20.01 28.06 -27.16
CA THR A 828 -19.15 29.16 -27.60
C THR A 828 -17.76 28.71 -27.98
N GLN A 829 -17.31 29.11 -29.16
CA GLN A 829 -15.93 28.90 -29.61
C GLN A 829 -15.49 27.42 -29.59
N ASN A 830 -16.39 26.44 -29.61
CA ASN A 830 -15.99 25.04 -29.74
C ASN A 830 -15.72 24.74 -31.20
N ARG A 831 -14.70 23.95 -31.52
CA ARG A 831 -14.44 23.53 -32.90
C ARG A 831 -15.63 22.78 -33.49
N ILE A 832 -16.21 21.87 -32.72
CA ILE A 832 -17.46 21.19 -33.06
C ILE A 832 -18.41 21.32 -31.87
N ASP A 833 -19.59 21.91 -32.01
CA ASP A 833 -20.53 21.97 -30.87
C ASP A 833 -21.11 20.58 -30.60
N ILE A 834 -21.62 19.94 -31.66
CA ILE A 834 -22.23 18.62 -31.59
C ILE A 834 -21.67 17.71 -32.68
N TYR A 835 -21.17 16.54 -32.29
CA TYR A 835 -20.72 15.50 -33.20
C TYR A 835 -21.53 14.20 -33.03
N ALA A 836 -22.25 13.80 -34.07
CA ALA A 836 -22.82 12.47 -34.21
C ALA A 836 -21.86 11.57 -34.99
N GLY A 837 -21.05 10.80 -34.28
CA GLY A 837 -20.02 9.94 -34.83
C GLY A 837 -20.52 8.67 -35.53
N PRO A 838 -19.59 7.79 -35.95
CA PRO A 838 -19.90 6.56 -36.64
C PRO A 838 -20.94 5.69 -35.92
N GLY A 839 -21.95 5.25 -36.66
CA GLY A 839 -23.02 4.40 -36.15
C GLY A 839 -23.94 5.07 -35.13
N SER A 840 -23.85 6.39 -34.93
CA SER A 840 -24.71 7.11 -34.00
C SER A 840 -26.17 7.04 -34.44
N ILE A 841 -27.10 6.83 -33.50
CA ILE A 841 -28.55 6.89 -33.73
C ILE A 841 -29.18 7.66 -32.58
N TRP A 842 -29.95 8.70 -32.90
CA TRP A 842 -30.61 9.57 -31.92
C TRP A 842 -32.12 9.49 -32.04
N LYS A 843 -32.82 10.08 -31.06
CA LYS A 843 -34.24 10.37 -31.22
C LYS A 843 -34.41 11.24 -32.45
N ASN A 844 -35.27 10.80 -33.37
CA ASN A 844 -35.47 11.42 -34.69
C ASN A 844 -35.79 12.91 -34.59
N VAL A 845 -36.56 13.28 -33.57
CA VAL A 845 -37.06 14.63 -33.38
C VAL A 845 -36.34 15.27 -32.18
N GLN A 846 -35.47 16.23 -32.49
CA GLN A 846 -34.84 17.11 -31.50
C GLN A 846 -35.76 18.32 -31.29
N GLY A 847 -36.27 18.49 -30.06
CA GLY A 847 -37.35 19.43 -29.76
C GLY A 847 -38.72 18.91 -30.17
N ALA A 848 -39.67 19.79 -30.46
CA ALA A 848 -40.99 19.45 -30.98
C ALA A 848 -41.63 20.62 -31.74
N PHE A 849 -42.56 20.29 -32.64
CA PHE A 849 -43.43 21.27 -33.27
C PHE A 849 -44.55 21.70 -32.30
N SER A 850 -44.30 22.77 -31.53
CA SER A 850 -45.24 23.31 -30.56
C SER A 850 -45.44 24.82 -30.69
N GLN A 851 -46.58 25.28 -30.17
CA GLN A 851 -46.87 26.70 -29.95
C GLN A 851 -46.08 27.28 -28.76
N PHE A 852 -45.61 26.43 -27.85
CA PHE A 852 -44.75 26.82 -26.75
C PHE A 852 -43.30 26.89 -27.21
N ILE A 853 -42.63 27.99 -26.90
CA ILE A 853 -41.22 28.20 -27.23
C ILE A 853 -40.32 27.18 -26.52
N GLN A 854 -40.74 26.68 -25.37
CA GLN A 854 -40.02 25.75 -24.49
C GLN A 854 -39.82 24.37 -25.11
N ASP A 855 -40.77 23.89 -25.91
CA ASP A 855 -40.71 22.54 -26.49
C ASP A 855 -39.69 22.41 -27.63
N ARG A 856 -39.05 23.51 -28.05
CA ARG A 856 -38.06 23.53 -29.13
C ARG A 856 -36.70 23.02 -28.62
N THR A 857 -35.73 22.85 -29.53
CA THR A 857 -34.36 22.52 -29.13
C THR A 857 -33.72 23.67 -28.37
N ASN A 858 -33.80 24.90 -28.92
CA ASN A 858 -33.27 26.13 -28.33
C ASN A 858 -31.79 26.07 -27.91
N ASN A 859 -30.98 25.19 -28.53
CA ASN A 859 -29.54 25.25 -28.38
C ASN A 859 -29.01 26.54 -29.01
N LYS A 860 -27.95 27.10 -28.42
CA LYS A 860 -27.25 28.27 -28.92
C LYS A 860 -25.87 27.85 -29.43
N PHE A 861 -25.60 28.03 -30.72
CA PHE A 861 -24.39 27.51 -31.37
C PHE A 861 -23.23 28.52 -31.43
N SER A 862 -22.02 28.01 -31.64
CA SER A 862 -20.76 28.77 -31.64
C SER A 862 -20.60 29.69 -32.85
N TYR A 863 -21.16 29.32 -34.01
CA TYR A 863 -20.83 29.96 -35.28
C TYR A 863 -22.03 30.62 -35.99
N ASN A 864 -21.76 31.78 -36.57
CA ASN A 864 -22.68 32.51 -37.47
C ASN A 864 -22.13 32.49 -38.91
N GLY A 865 -21.62 31.33 -39.33
CA GLY A 865 -21.06 31.07 -40.66
C GLY A 865 -19.87 30.11 -40.64
N CYS A 866 -19.62 29.42 -41.77
CA CYS A 866 -18.72 28.27 -41.79
C CYS A 866 -17.29 28.59 -42.18
N PHE A 867 -16.36 28.19 -41.32
CA PHE A 867 -14.93 28.16 -41.58
C PHE A 867 -14.46 26.70 -41.77
N ASN A 868 -13.28 26.51 -42.37
CA ASN A 868 -12.77 25.17 -42.62
C ASN A 868 -12.49 24.46 -41.28
N ASP A 869 -13.07 23.27 -41.10
CA ASP A 869 -12.92 22.36 -39.95
C ASP A 869 -13.70 22.72 -38.66
N GLU A 870 -14.62 23.69 -38.73
CA GLU A 870 -15.52 24.12 -37.64
C GLU A 870 -16.99 23.78 -37.96
N HIS A 871 -17.73 23.24 -36.99
CA HIS A 871 -19.12 22.77 -37.20
C HIS A 871 -20.02 23.03 -35.98
N ASP A 872 -21.21 23.59 -36.19
CA ASP A 872 -22.25 23.58 -35.16
C ASP A 872 -22.76 22.15 -34.96
N VAL A 873 -23.08 21.44 -36.04
CA VAL A 873 -23.44 20.02 -35.96
C VAL A 873 -22.78 19.23 -37.08
N LEU A 874 -21.88 18.33 -36.71
CA LEU A 874 -21.28 17.38 -37.62
C LEU A 874 -21.95 16.02 -37.45
N ILE A 875 -22.45 15.44 -38.54
CA ILE A 875 -22.98 14.08 -38.59
C ILE A 875 -22.04 13.25 -39.47
N ASN A 876 -21.59 12.12 -38.96
CA ASN A 876 -20.74 11.19 -39.69
C ASN A 876 -21.53 10.49 -40.82
N ASP A 877 -20.86 10.17 -41.93
CA ASP A 877 -21.47 9.49 -43.08
C ASP A 877 -22.09 8.12 -42.71
N ASP A 878 -21.59 7.46 -41.66
CA ASP A 878 -22.13 6.20 -41.15
C ASP A 878 -23.30 6.38 -40.14
N TYR A 879 -23.85 7.59 -40.02
CA TYR A 879 -24.97 7.88 -39.12
C TYR A 879 -26.22 7.10 -39.54
N GLY A 880 -26.82 6.35 -38.61
CA GLY A 880 -27.98 5.51 -38.91
C GLY A 880 -27.73 4.33 -39.84
N VAL A 881 -26.49 4.06 -40.27
CA VAL A 881 -26.17 2.96 -41.18
C VAL A 881 -26.12 1.65 -40.40
N ILE A 882 -27.29 1.02 -40.22
CA ILE A 882 -27.40 -0.41 -39.89
C ILE A 882 -27.63 -1.24 -41.18
N ALA A 883 -28.16 -0.65 -42.27
CA ALA A 883 -28.17 -1.10 -43.68
C ALA A 883 -28.95 -0.05 -44.54
N PRO A 884 -28.92 -0.08 -45.91
CA PRO A 884 -29.33 1.05 -46.73
C PRO A 884 -30.77 0.95 -47.29
N ALA A 885 -31.63 1.95 -47.04
CA ALA A 885 -32.70 2.31 -47.99
C ALA A 885 -33.32 3.70 -47.82
N ASN A 886 -33.35 4.31 -46.63
CA ASN A 886 -33.91 5.64 -46.43
C ASN A 886 -32.87 6.54 -45.77
N ASP A 887 -32.53 7.67 -46.40
CA ASP A 887 -31.62 8.70 -45.88
C ASP A 887 -32.22 9.23 -44.57
N PRO A 888 -31.69 8.82 -43.41
CA PRO A 888 -32.41 9.03 -42.18
C PRO A 888 -32.03 10.40 -41.62
N THR A 889 -32.83 11.42 -41.99
CA THR A 889 -32.62 12.79 -41.57
C THR A 889 -32.91 12.96 -40.07
N LEU A 890 -32.03 13.69 -39.38
CA LEU A 890 -32.28 14.16 -38.02
C LEU A 890 -33.12 15.44 -38.10
N ASP A 891 -34.34 15.41 -37.57
CA ASP A 891 -35.23 16.58 -37.53
C ASP A 891 -34.83 17.52 -36.40
N PHE A 892 -34.39 18.73 -36.75
CA PHE A 892 -33.94 19.72 -35.78
C PHE A 892 -34.88 20.93 -35.77
N PHE A 893 -35.73 21.03 -34.74
CA PHE A 893 -36.67 22.14 -34.60
C PHE A 893 -35.99 23.37 -33.97
N TYR A 894 -35.89 24.47 -34.74
CA TYR A 894 -35.23 25.70 -34.31
C TYR A 894 -36.14 26.94 -34.42
N LEU A 895 -35.68 28.06 -33.83
CA LEU A 895 -36.44 29.30 -33.74
C LEU A 895 -36.12 30.24 -34.91
N HIS A 896 -37.09 30.42 -35.81
CA HIS A 896 -36.88 31.16 -37.07
C HIS A 896 -36.50 32.66 -36.89
N ILE A 897 -36.98 33.31 -35.83
CA ILE A 897 -36.85 34.77 -35.64
C ILE A 897 -35.50 35.18 -35.04
N ASN A 898 -34.73 34.22 -34.50
CA ASN A 898 -33.33 34.37 -34.07
C ASN A 898 -32.51 33.20 -34.63
N ALA A 899 -32.68 32.94 -35.93
CA ALA A 899 -32.00 31.87 -36.62
C ALA A 899 -30.47 32.03 -36.53
N ASP A 900 -29.96 33.26 -36.58
CA ASP A 900 -28.53 33.61 -36.49
C ASP A 900 -27.82 33.12 -35.21
N ILE A 901 -28.50 32.44 -34.29
CA ILE A 901 -27.93 31.95 -33.03
C ILE A 901 -28.47 30.56 -32.66
N THR A 902 -29.73 30.25 -33.01
CA THR A 902 -30.41 28.98 -32.63
C THR A 902 -30.52 27.98 -33.78
N ARG A 903 -30.23 28.40 -35.01
CA ARG A 903 -30.12 27.54 -36.17
C ARG A 903 -28.66 27.12 -36.30
N PRO A 904 -28.33 25.83 -36.42
CA PRO A 904 -26.99 25.45 -36.84
C PRO A 904 -26.80 25.93 -38.29
N GLU A 905 -25.72 26.66 -38.55
CA GLU A 905 -25.38 27.17 -39.88
C GLU A 905 -24.33 26.29 -40.60
N CYS A 906 -23.60 25.46 -39.84
CA CYS A 906 -22.51 24.63 -40.34
C CYS A 906 -22.75 23.13 -40.20
N GLU A 907 -23.92 22.71 -40.67
CA GLU A 907 -24.39 21.33 -40.67
C GLU A 907 -23.86 20.46 -41.83
N SER A 908 -23.78 19.15 -41.59
CA SER A 908 -23.58 18.12 -42.63
C SER A 908 -24.89 17.70 -43.32
N VAL A 909 -24.80 16.99 -44.45
CA VAL A 909 -25.91 16.65 -45.38
C VAL A 909 -27.09 15.81 -44.84
N HIS A 910 -27.05 15.31 -43.59
CA HIS A 910 -28.05 14.39 -43.03
C HIS A 910 -28.98 15.01 -41.98
N MET A 911 -29.25 16.32 -42.09
CA MET A 911 -30.09 17.05 -41.14
C MET A 911 -31.21 17.83 -41.83
N ASP A 912 -32.43 17.71 -41.30
CA ASP A 912 -33.57 18.54 -41.70
C ASP A 912 -33.79 19.66 -40.67
N LEU A 913 -33.50 20.89 -41.10
CA LEU A 913 -33.71 22.08 -40.28
C LEU A 913 -35.14 22.58 -40.43
N ILE A 914 -35.95 22.40 -39.38
CA ILE A 914 -37.38 22.74 -39.41
C ILE A 914 -37.62 24.05 -38.65
N PRO A 915 -37.91 25.17 -39.36
CA PRO A 915 -38.24 26.43 -38.71
C PRO A 915 -39.62 26.36 -38.07
N ASN A 916 -39.72 26.65 -36.78
CA ASN A 916 -41.01 26.82 -36.12
C ASN A 916 -41.49 28.28 -36.23
N SER A 917 -42.49 28.53 -37.08
CA SER A 917 -42.95 29.89 -37.46
C SER A 917 -44.16 30.41 -36.67
N LEU A 918 -44.55 29.77 -35.57
CA LEU A 918 -45.89 29.97 -34.98
C LEU A 918 -46.05 31.16 -34.01
N ASN A 919 -45.02 31.94 -33.68
CA ASN A 919 -45.21 33.20 -32.90
C ASN A 919 -44.04 34.19 -33.05
N PRO A 920 -44.28 35.53 -33.16
CA PRO A 920 -43.26 36.52 -33.44
C PRO A 920 -42.45 37.04 -32.24
N GLU A 921 -42.50 36.37 -31.08
CA GLU A 921 -41.79 36.87 -29.90
C GLU A 921 -40.27 36.66 -30.01
N PRO A 922 -39.46 37.66 -29.63
CA PRO A 922 -38.00 37.52 -29.59
C PRO A 922 -37.61 36.38 -28.64
N PHE A 923 -36.61 35.59 -29.02
CA PHE A 923 -36.02 34.58 -28.14
C PHE A 923 -35.43 35.25 -26.90
N GLU A 924 -36.02 34.96 -25.74
CA GLU A 924 -35.42 35.18 -24.44
C GLU A 924 -35.03 33.81 -23.89
N TYR A 925 -33.74 33.59 -23.67
CA TYR A 925 -33.21 32.26 -23.36
C TYR A 925 -33.86 31.68 -22.10
N GLU A 926 -33.98 32.44 -21.01
CA GLU A 926 -34.62 31.97 -19.76
C GLU A 926 -36.09 31.57 -19.93
N SER A 927 -36.86 32.27 -20.77
CA SER A 927 -38.26 31.90 -21.00
C SER A 927 -38.42 30.71 -21.95
N ALA A 928 -37.48 30.58 -22.89
CA ALA A 928 -37.42 29.51 -23.88
C ALA A 928 -36.80 28.22 -23.34
N CYS A 929 -36.00 28.32 -22.30
CA CYS A 929 -35.25 27.22 -21.73
C CYS A 929 -35.29 27.32 -20.22
N PRO A 930 -36.44 27.37 -19.52
CA PRO A 930 -36.46 27.56 -18.07
C PRO A 930 -35.64 26.46 -17.36
N SER A 931 -34.94 26.83 -16.29
CA SER A 931 -34.28 25.84 -15.42
C SER A 931 -35.36 24.93 -14.84
N ASN A 932 -35.05 23.63 -14.70
CA ASN A 932 -35.93 22.71 -13.95
C ASN A 932 -35.86 22.95 -12.44
N TYR A 933 -34.97 23.85 -11.99
CA TYR A 933 -34.75 24.21 -10.59
C TYR A 933 -35.27 25.61 -10.29
N THR A 934 -35.94 25.77 -9.15
CA THR A 934 -36.56 27.03 -8.71
C THR A 934 -35.52 28.00 -8.17
N VAL A 935 -34.66 28.56 -9.01
CA VAL A 935 -33.73 29.63 -8.61
C VAL A 935 -34.08 30.91 -9.37
N ASN A 936 -34.31 32.00 -8.62
CA ASN A 936 -34.79 33.29 -9.11
C ASN A 936 -33.70 34.17 -9.77
N ASP A 937 -32.49 33.68 -10.02
CA ASP A 937 -31.42 34.47 -10.63
C ASP A 937 -30.63 33.64 -11.65
N ASP A 938 -30.52 34.17 -12.86
CA ASP A 938 -29.59 33.86 -13.95
C ASP A 938 -29.10 32.40 -14.05
N GLY A 939 -30.03 31.47 -14.23
CA GLY A 939 -29.69 30.15 -14.75
C GLY A 939 -28.96 30.34 -16.08
N GLY A 940 -27.85 29.67 -16.30
CA GLY A 940 -27.10 29.86 -17.54
C GLY A 940 -25.65 29.43 -17.44
N GLY A 941 -25.38 28.26 -16.84
CA GLY A 941 -24.05 27.64 -16.82
C GLY A 941 -22.93 28.45 -16.18
N THR A 942 -23.20 29.64 -15.63
CA THR A 942 -22.29 30.42 -14.79
C THR A 942 -22.95 30.61 -13.44
N HIS A 943 -23.07 29.53 -12.66
CA HIS A 943 -23.33 29.70 -11.24
C HIS A 943 -22.09 30.37 -10.64
N THR A 944 -22.15 31.68 -10.40
CA THR A 944 -21.29 32.31 -9.40
C THR A 944 -21.78 31.87 -8.02
N PRO A 945 -20.89 31.50 -7.08
CA PRO A 945 -21.27 30.86 -5.82
C PRO A 945 -22.15 31.82 -5.00
N HIS A 946 -23.42 31.47 -4.81
CA HIS A 946 -24.31 32.17 -3.89
C HIS A 946 -25.23 31.17 -3.17
N LEU A 947 -24.85 30.85 -1.93
CA LEU A 947 -25.68 30.51 -0.77
C LEU A 947 -27.13 30.10 -1.08
N HIS A 948 -27.36 28.79 -1.04
CA HIS A 948 -28.67 28.15 -1.01
C HIS A 948 -29.49 28.68 0.19
N LYS A 949 -30.36 29.67 -0.01
CA LYS A 949 -31.34 30.10 1.01
C LYS A 949 -32.62 29.29 0.87
N SER A 950 -32.92 28.51 1.91
CA SER A 950 -34.15 27.73 2.10
C SER A 950 -35.44 28.57 1.93
N TYR A 951 -36.40 28.10 1.13
CA TYR A 951 -37.78 28.61 1.11
C TYR A 951 -38.77 27.52 1.55
N LYS A 952 -39.62 27.81 2.54
CA LYS A 952 -40.39 26.82 3.34
C LYS A 952 -41.94 26.88 3.21
N ALA A 953 -42.54 27.60 2.26
CA ALA A 953 -43.99 27.90 2.34
C ALA A 953 -44.89 27.38 1.20
N ASP A 954 -44.41 27.18 -0.01
CA ASP A 954 -45.23 26.64 -1.12
C ASP A 954 -45.03 25.12 -1.35
N ASP A 955 -44.04 24.52 -0.68
CA ASP A 955 -43.56 23.15 -0.93
C ASP A 955 -44.47 22.05 -0.33
N GLU A 956 -45.16 22.35 0.78
CA GLU A 956 -45.94 21.37 1.55
C GLU A 956 -47.20 20.88 0.79
N ARG A 957 -47.81 21.75 -0.03
CA ARG A 957 -49.01 21.43 -0.82
C ARG A 957 -48.68 20.56 -2.03
N GLU A 958 -47.48 20.73 -2.59
CA GLU A 958 -47.00 20.00 -3.75
C GLU A 958 -46.38 18.65 -3.34
N ARG A 959 -45.67 18.61 -2.20
CA ARG A 959 -45.25 17.37 -1.52
C ARG A 959 -46.41 16.42 -1.27
N THR A 960 -47.52 16.93 -0.73
CA THR A 960 -48.74 16.12 -0.50
C THR A 960 -49.29 15.54 -1.81
N SER A 961 -49.11 16.22 -2.94
CA SER A 961 -49.51 15.71 -4.26
C SER A 961 -48.60 14.56 -4.70
N ILE A 962 -47.28 14.73 -4.62
CA ILE A 962 -46.29 13.72 -5.02
C ILE A 962 -46.41 12.45 -4.16
N GLU A 963 -46.61 12.60 -2.84
CA GLU A 963 -46.86 11.46 -1.94
C GLU A 963 -48.14 10.71 -2.32
N THR A 964 -49.17 11.44 -2.77
CA THR A 964 -50.41 10.84 -3.28
C THR A 964 -50.16 10.10 -4.59
N ASP A 965 -49.36 10.65 -5.50
CA ASP A 965 -49.04 10.03 -6.79
C ASP A 965 -48.20 8.74 -6.61
N ILE A 966 -47.18 8.76 -5.74
CA ILE A 966 -46.42 7.55 -5.34
C ILE A 966 -47.36 6.48 -4.78
N TYR A 967 -48.31 6.88 -3.95
CA TYR A 967 -49.28 5.95 -3.37
C TYR A 967 -50.21 5.34 -4.44
N GLN A 968 -50.69 6.14 -5.40
CA GLN A 968 -51.49 5.64 -6.53
C GLN A 968 -50.68 4.71 -7.43
N GLU A 969 -49.43 5.05 -7.74
CA GLU A 969 -48.56 4.22 -8.57
C GLU A 969 -48.16 2.91 -7.87
N ARG A 970 -48.03 2.90 -6.53
CA ARG A 970 -47.86 1.66 -5.76
C ARG A 970 -49.10 0.77 -5.82
N ILE A 971 -50.30 1.35 -5.74
CA ILE A 971 -51.55 0.59 -5.96
C ILE A 971 -51.60 0.03 -7.39
N ALA A 972 -51.21 0.83 -8.38
CA ALA A 972 -51.17 0.40 -9.78
C ALA A 972 -50.13 -0.71 -10.01
N LEU A 973 -48.96 -0.62 -9.39
CA LEU A 973 -47.91 -1.65 -9.41
C LEU A 973 -48.41 -2.96 -8.81
N GLU A 974 -49.05 -2.92 -7.63
CA GLU A 974 -49.61 -4.12 -7.01
C GLU A 974 -50.76 -4.69 -7.86
N GLY A 975 -51.57 -3.84 -8.49
CA GLY A 975 -52.54 -4.26 -9.50
C GLY A 975 -51.91 -4.94 -10.72
N ALA A 976 -50.79 -4.42 -11.22
CA ALA A 976 -50.05 -4.98 -12.34
C ALA A 976 -49.38 -6.32 -11.99
N LYS A 977 -48.80 -6.45 -10.79
CA LYS A 977 -48.26 -7.71 -10.27
C LYS A 977 -49.34 -8.76 -10.07
N ALA A 978 -50.46 -8.41 -9.44
CA ALA A 978 -51.59 -9.32 -9.28
C ALA A 978 -52.16 -9.77 -10.63
N LEU A 979 -52.22 -8.87 -11.62
CA LEU A 979 -52.62 -9.22 -12.98
C LEU A 979 -51.59 -10.14 -13.66
N TYR A 980 -50.30 -9.91 -13.46
CA TYR A 980 -49.23 -10.77 -13.94
C TYR A 980 -49.34 -12.18 -13.34
N GLU A 981 -49.53 -12.29 -12.03
CA GLU A 981 -49.71 -13.58 -11.34
C GLU A 981 -50.98 -14.32 -11.77
N LEU A 982 -52.07 -13.61 -12.06
CA LEU A 982 -53.31 -14.20 -12.57
C LEU A 982 -53.22 -14.61 -14.04
N THR A 983 -52.34 -13.96 -14.82
CA THR A 983 -52.23 -14.17 -16.27
C THR A 983 -51.15 -15.19 -16.62
N VAL A 984 -50.00 -15.13 -15.95
CA VAL A 984 -48.91 -16.09 -16.12
C VAL A 984 -49.25 -17.35 -15.33
N ASP A 985 -49.09 -18.51 -15.97
CA ASP A 985 -49.52 -19.81 -15.43
C ASP A 985 -51.03 -19.88 -15.10
N HIS A 986 -51.82 -18.88 -15.53
CA HIS A 986 -53.19 -18.64 -15.07
C HIS A 986 -53.36 -18.67 -13.53
N GLY A 987 -52.35 -18.24 -12.76
CA GLY A 987 -52.34 -18.29 -11.30
C GLY A 987 -52.25 -19.70 -10.69
N GLU A 988 -51.98 -20.72 -11.50
CA GLU A 988 -51.93 -22.13 -11.08
C GLU A 988 -50.50 -22.70 -11.09
N LYS A 989 -49.47 -21.85 -10.93
CA LYS A 989 -48.05 -22.24 -11.02
C LYS A 989 -47.70 -23.49 -10.21
N LEU A 990 -48.12 -23.55 -8.94
CA LEU A 990 -47.85 -24.71 -8.06
C LEU A 990 -48.51 -26.00 -8.56
N ASP A 991 -49.74 -25.91 -9.10
CA ASP A 991 -50.45 -27.05 -9.64
C ASP A 991 -49.83 -27.52 -10.96
N LEU A 992 -49.32 -26.59 -11.78
CA LEU A 992 -48.57 -26.91 -13.00
C LEU A 992 -47.24 -27.60 -12.69
N LEU A 993 -46.47 -27.10 -11.73
CA LEU A 993 -45.22 -27.73 -11.29
C LEU A 993 -45.49 -29.14 -10.74
N ALA A 994 -46.53 -29.30 -9.91
CA ALA A 994 -46.94 -30.61 -9.41
C ALA A 994 -47.36 -31.56 -10.54
N ALA A 995 -48.11 -31.08 -11.54
CA ALA A 995 -48.54 -31.88 -12.69
C ALA A 995 -47.37 -32.29 -13.60
N ILE A 996 -46.33 -31.45 -13.74
CA ILE A 996 -45.11 -31.79 -14.48
C ILE A 996 -44.34 -32.90 -13.74
N GLN A 997 -44.23 -32.79 -12.41
CA GLN A 997 -43.52 -33.73 -11.54
C GLN A 997 -44.28 -35.05 -11.30
N GLU A 998 -45.56 -35.14 -11.66
CA GLU A 998 -46.34 -36.39 -11.52
C GLU A 998 -45.99 -37.38 -12.64
N THR A 999 -45.07 -38.30 -12.35
CA THR A 999 -44.38 -39.14 -13.35
C THR A 999 -45.13 -40.40 -13.80
N MET A 1000 -46.29 -40.75 -13.20
CA MET A 1000 -46.96 -42.04 -13.46
C MET A 1000 -48.40 -41.97 -14.02
N THR A 1001 -49.02 -40.80 -14.14
CA THR A 1001 -50.46 -40.67 -14.49
C THR A 1001 -50.73 -39.77 -15.69
N VAL A 1002 -49.86 -38.79 -15.99
CA VAL A 1002 -50.09 -37.78 -17.05
C VAL A 1002 -49.25 -38.07 -18.29
N THR A 1003 -49.90 -38.37 -19.43
CA THR A 1003 -49.20 -38.56 -20.71
C THR A 1003 -48.61 -37.25 -21.23
N SER A 1004 -47.58 -37.31 -22.09
CA SER A 1004 -46.99 -36.11 -22.69
C SER A 1004 -48.01 -35.27 -23.49
N SER A 1005 -49.04 -35.89 -24.07
CA SER A 1005 -50.12 -35.17 -24.77
C SER A 1005 -51.01 -34.41 -23.80
N GLU A 1006 -51.43 -35.05 -22.70
CA GLU A 1006 -52.27 -34.42 -21.67
C GLU A 1006 -51.53 -33.27 -20.98
N LEU A 1007 -50.24 -33.45 -20.68
CA LEU A 1007 -49.42 -32.38 -20.11
C LEU A 1007 -49.24 -31.22 -21.11
N LYS A 1008 -49.03 -31.51 -22.40
CA LYS A 1008 -48.96 -30.47 -23.43
C LYS A 1008 -50.28 -29.71 -23.53
N ASP A 1009 -51.43 -30.39 -23.52
CA ASP A 1009 -52.73 -29.72 -23.56
C ASP A 1009 -52.94 -28.81 -22.34
N LEU A 1010 -52.50 -29.26 -21.17
CA LEU A 1010 -52.54 -28.47 -19.93
C LEU A 1010 -51.64 -27.23 -20.01
N LEU A 1011 -50.35 -27.40 -20.32
CA LEU A 1011 -49.37 -26.30 -20.40
C LEU A 1011 -49.72 -25.29 -21.51
N TYR A 1012 -50.21 -25.79 -22.64
CA TYR A 1012 -50.66 -24.94 -23.76
C TYR A 1012 -51.91 -24.14 -23.39
N ALA A 1013 -52.86 -24.73 -22.66
CA ALA A 1013 -54.08 -24.04 -22.21
C ALA A 1013 -53.83 -22.99 -21.11
N LYS A 1014 -52.64 -23.04 -20.48
CA LYS A 1014 -52.23 -22.19 -19.37
C LYS A 1014 -51.13 -21.19 -19.76
N SER A 1015 -50.80 -21.14 -21.04
CA SER A 1015 -49.84 -20.17 -21.59
C SER A 1015 -50.45 -18.76 -21.60
N PRO A 1016 -49.68 -17.71 -21.24
CA PRO A 1016 -48.23 -17.71 -21.07
C PRO A 1016 -47.77 -18.32 -19.74
N LEU A 1017 -46.65 -19.06 -19.79
CA LEU A 1017 -46.07 -19.79 -18.67
C LEU A 1017 -44.86 -19.04 -18.09
N SER A 1018 -44.63 -19.23 -16.80
CA SER A 1018 -43.42 -18.71 -16.14
C SER A 1018 -42.17 -19.47 -16.58
N GLU A 1019 -41.01 -18.81 -16.44
CA GLU A 1019 -39.70 -19.42 -16.73
C GLU A 1019 -39.48 -20.72 -15.94
N GLU A 1020 -39.94 -20.76 -14.69
CA GLU A 1020 -39.82 -21.94 -13.82
C GLU A 1020 -40.63 -23.12 -14.34
N VAL A 1021 -41.89 -22.90 -14.74
CA VAL A 1021 -42.74 -23.95 -15.32
C VAL A 1021 -42.17 -24.46 -16.64
N LEU A 1022 -41.61 -23.57 -17.47
CA LEU A 1022 -40.98 -23.94 -18.73
C LEU A 1022 -39.70 -24.75 -18.52
N LYS A 1023 -38.83 -24.36 -17.58
CA LYS A 1023 -37.61 -25.11 -17.24
C LYS A 1023 -37.93 -26.47 -16.63
N GLU A 1024 -38.94 -26.54 -15.75
CA GLU A 1024 -39.39 -27.80 -15.17
C GLU A 1024 -39.97 -28.74 -16.23
N ALA A 1025 -40.71 -28.21 -17.21
CA ALA A 1025 -41.22 -28.98 -18.34
C ALA A 1025 -40.09 -29.54 -19.23
N ILE A 1026 -38.98 -28.80 -19.39
CA ILE A 1026 -37.77 -29.27 -20.07
C ILE A 1026 -37.07 -30.36 -19.25
N GLY A 1027 -36.97 -30.19 -17.93
CA GLY A 1027 -36.31 -31.13 -17.01
C GLY A 1027 -37.11 -32.40 -16.66
N ARG A 1028 -38.34 -32.54 -17.14
CA ARG A 1028 -39.27 -33.62 -16.76
C ARG A 1028 -38.73 -35.03 -17.08
N SER A 1029 -39.06 -36.01 -16.21
CA SER A 1029 -38.81 -37.44 -16.43
C SER A 1029 -40.09 -38.30 -16.29
N PRO A 1030 -40.48 -39.13 -17.29
CA PRO A 1030 -39.87 -39.24 -18.61
C PRO A 1030 -40.06 -37.94 -19.42
N ALA A 1031 -39.07 -37.63 -20.26
CA ALA A 1031 -39.09 -36.43 -21.10
C ALA A 1031 -40.37 -36.36 -21.95
N MET A 1032 -40.85 -35.14 -22.17
CA MET A 1032 -41.97 -34.90 -23.08
C MET A 1032 -41.60 -35.33 -24.51
N ASP A 1033 -42.60 -35.71 -25.30
CA ASP A 1033 -42.40 -35.92 -26.73
C ASP A 1033 -41.84 -34.62 -27.36
N PRO A 1034 -40.77 -34.70 -28.17
CA PRO A 1034 -40.11 -33.53 -28.72
C PRO A 1034 -41.05 -32.58 -29.48
N TRP A 1035 -42.07 -33.10 -30.16
CA TRP A 1035 -43.05 -32.26 -30.84
C TRP A 1035 -43.97 -31.56 -29.84
N HIS A 1036 -44.44 -32.25 -28.81
CA HIS A 1036 -45.25 -31.64 -27.76
C HIS A 1036 -44.49 -30.54 -27.00
N LEU A 1037 -43.21 -30.78 -26.66
CA LEU A 1037 -42.38 -29.75 -26.03
C LEU A 1037 -42.18 -28.55 -26.95
N THR A 1038 -41.92 -28.78 -28.25
CA THR A 1038 -41.84 -27.71 -29.25
C THR A 1038 -43.12 -26.88 -29.30
N GLN A 1039 -44.29 -27.50 -29.25
CA GLN A 1039 -45.58 -26.79 -29.25
C GLN A 1039 -45.78 -25.92 -28.00
N VAL A 1040 -45.35 -26.38 -26.83
CA VAL A 1040 -45.39 -25.58 -25.58
C VAL A 1040 -44.42 -24.40 -25.67
N MET A 1041 -43.21 -24.61 -26.19
CA MET A 1041 -42.22 -23.53 -26.37
C MET A 1041 -42.71 -22.46 -27.36
N LEU A 1042 -43.28 -22.88 -28.48
CA LEU A 1042 -43.87 -21.98 -29.48
C LEU A 1042 -45.02 -21.13 -28.91
N ALA A 1043 -45.86 -21.71 -28.06
CA ALA A 1043 -46.97 -20.99 -27.41
C ALA A 1043 -46.51 -19.92 -26.41
N ASN A 1044 -45.25 -20.01 -25.95
CA ASN A 1044 -44.65 -19.11 -24.96
C ASN A 1044 -43.55 -18.23 -25.56
N THR A 1045 -43.42 -18.22 -26.89
CA THR A 1045 -42.44 -17.39 -27.60
C THR A 1045 -42.94 -15.93 -27.70
N PRO A 1046 -42.10 -14.90 -27.43
CA PRO A 1046 -40.66 -14.97 -27.21
C PRO A 1046 -40.29 -15.56 -25.84
N LEU A 1047 -39.38 -16.55 -25.84
CA LEU A 1047 -38.86 -17.18 -24.63
C LEU A 1047 -37.74 -16.33 -24.03
N ASP A 1048 -37.62 -16.40 -22.70
CA ASP A 1048 -36.50 -15.83 -21.96
C ASP A 1048 -35.19 -16.55 -22.31
N LYS A 1049 -34.08 -15.81 -22.32
CA LYS A 1049 -32.74 -16.37 -22.67
C LYS A 1049 -32.36 -17.56 -21.80
N GLY A 1050 -32.75 -17.55 -20.52
CA GLY A 1050 -32.52 -18.64 -19.59
C GLY A 1050 -33.25 -19.93 -19.99
N VAL A 1051 -34.50 -19.83 -20.44
CA VAL A 1051 -35.28 -20.98 -20.95
C VAL A 1051 -34.69 -21.50 -22.25
N LEU A 1052 -34.31 -20.60 -23.17
CA LEU A 1052 -33.71 -20.95 -24.46
C LEU A 1052 -32.40 -21.74 -24.26
N TYR A 1053 -31.52 -21.25 -23.38
CA TYR A 1053 -30.28 -21.93 -23.00
C TYR A 1053 -30.55 -23.31 -22.39
N THR A 1054 -31.48 -23.42 -21.43
CA THR A 1054 -31.84 -24.71 -20.83
C THR A 1054 -32.41 -25.70 -21.86
N LEU A 1055 -33.19 -25.20 -22.83
CA LEU A 1055 -33.75 -26.02 -23.90
C LEU A 1055 -32.65 -26.56 -24.84
N GLU A 1056 -31.69 -25.72 -25.22
CA GLU A 1056 -30.53 -26.10 -26.04
C GLU A 1056 -29.65 -27.13 -25.33
N GLU A 1057 -29.30 -26.87 -24.07
CA GLU A 1057 -28.43 -27.72 -23.26
C GLU A 1057 -29.05 -29.10 -23.01
N SER A 1058 -30.38 -29.17 -22.87
CA SER A 1058 -31.10 -30.43 -22.62
C SER A 1058 -30.90 -31.48 -23.72
N GLY A 1059 -30.59 -31.05 -24.95
CA GLY A 1059 -30.49 -31.94 -26.12
C GLY A 1059 -31.79 -32.69 -26.48
N LEU A 1060 -32.93 -32.30 -25.89
CA LEU A 1060 -34.22 -32.97 -26.07
C LEU A 1060 -34.86 -32.69 -27.45
N LEU A 1061 -34.55 -31.54 -28.04
CA LEU A 1061 -35.00 -31.14 -29.37
C LEU A 1061 -33.84 -31.26 -30.36
N SER A 1062 -34.09 -31.94 -31.49
CA SER A 1062 -33.15 -31.92 -32.62
C SER A 1062 -33.11 -30.52 -33.25
N ASP A 1063 -32.04 -30.21 -33.99
CA ASP A 1063 -31.86 -28.97 -34.76
C ASP A 1063 -33.09 -28.59 -35.60
N PHE A 1064 -33.79 -29.57 -36.17
CA PHE A 1064 -35.03 -29.35 -36.91
C PHE A 1064 -36.13 -28.71 -36.06
N PHE A 1065 -36.32 -29.17 -34.81
CA PHE A 1065 -37.35 -28.64 -33.91
C PHE A 1065 -36.94 -27.30 -33.28
N LEU A 1066 -35.66 -27.17 -32.90
CA LEU A 1066 -35.10 -25.89 -32.43
C LEU A 1066 -35.24 -24.80 -33.49
N SER A 1067 -35.10 -25.13 -34.78
CA SER A 1067 -35.28 -24.15 -35.85
C SER A 1067 -36.69 -23.54 -35.86
N PHE A 1068 -37.74 -24.25 -35.46
CA PHE A 1068 -39.07 -23.65 -35.33
C PHE A 1068 -39.15 -22.66 -34.17
N VAL A 1069 -38.50 -22.97 -33.04
CA VAL A 1069 -38.46 -22.10 -31.86
C VAL A 1069 -37.67 -20.83 -32.17
N TYR A 1070 -36.50 -20.92 -32.80
CA TYR A 1070 -35.72 -19.74 -33.20
C TYR A 1070 -36.45 -18.89 -34.24
N ASN A 1071 -37.04 -19.51 -35.26
CA ASN A 1071 -37.84 -18.77 -36.24
C ASN A 1071 -39.03 -18.05 -35.59
N ALA A 1072 -39.66 -18.65 -34.57
CA ALA A 1072 -40.72 -17.98 -33.82
C ALA A 1072 -40.16 -16.85 -32.95
N GLN A 1073 -38.98 -17.01 -32.33
CA GLN A 1073 -38.30 -16.01 -31.51
C GLN A 1073 -37.96 -14.74 -32.31
N GLU A 1074 -37.56 -14.92 -33.58
CA GLU A 1074 -37.22 -13.82 -34.50
C GLU A 1074 -38.46 -13.10 -35.06
N ASN A 1075 -39.61 -13.80 -35.15
CA ASN A 1075 -40.82 -13.28 -35.81
C ASN A 1075 -41.99 -12.97 -34.85
N SER A 1076 -41.85 -13.21 -33.55
CA SER A 1076 -42.90 -12.94 -32.55
C SER A 1076 -42.91 -11.48 -32.12
N THR A 1077 -44.08 -10.84 -32.15
CA THR A 1077 -44.34 -9.58 -31.42
C THR A 1077 -44.39 -9.85 -29.92
N ASP A 1078 -44.10 -8.85 -29.08
CA ASP A 1078 -44.12 -8.99 -27.62
C ASP A 1078 -45.42 -9.63 -27.11
N GLY A 1079 -45.30 -10.80 -26.48
CA GLY A 1079 -46.43 -11.53 -25.90
C GLY A 1079 -46.99 -10.84 -24.66
N ILE A 1080 -48.22 -11.21 -24.26
CA ILE A 1080 -48.92 -10.57 -23.12
C ILE A 1080 -48.13 -10.63 -21.80
N LYS A 1081 -47.36 -11.70 -21.57
CA LYS A 1081 -46.43 -11.81 -20.43
C LYS A 1081 -45.42 -10.66 -20.43
N ARG A 1082 -44.79 -10.40 -21.57
CA ARG A 1082 -43.76 -9.37 -21.74
C ARG A 1082 -44.32 -7.96 -21.68
N LEU A 1083 -45.56 -7.76 -22.17
CA LEU A 1083 -46.29 -6.51 -21.97
C LEU A 1083 -46.60 -6.24 -20.50
N LEU A 1084 -46.94 -7.28 -19.72
CA LEU A 1084 -47.17 -7.15 -18.28
C LEU A 1084 -45.86 -6.93 -17.52
N GLU A 1085 -44.75 -7.53 -17.94
CA GLU A 1085 -43.41 -7.24 -17.41
C GLU A 1085 -42.99 -5.81 -17.72
N TYR A 1086 -43.28 -5.31 -18.93
CA TYR A 1086 -43.05 -3.90 -19.29
C TYR A 1086 -43.93 -2.95 -18.48
N GLU A 1087 -45.19 -3.30 -18.22
CA GLU A 1087 -46.06 -2.52 -17.35
C GLU A 1087 -45.50 -2.47 -15.92
N ILE A 1088 -45.07 -3.61 -15.36
CA ILE A 1088 -44.44 -3.66 -14.03
C ILE A 1088 -43.16 -2.81 -13.99
N ALA A 1089 -42.29 -2.95 -14.99
CA ALA A 1089 -41.06 -2.17 -15.11
C ALA A 1089 -41.34 -0.66 -15.27
N HIS A 1090 -42.37 -0.30 -16.04
CA HIS A 1090 -42.83 1.08 -16.21
C HIS A 1090 -43.31 1.66 -14.88
N ARG A 1091 -44.13 0.94 -14.11
CA ARG A 1091 -44.60 1.37 -12.79
C ARG A 1091 -43.46 1.54 -11.79
N TYR A 1092 -42.48 0.64 -11.79
CA TYR A 1092 -41.25 0.81 -11.01
C TYR A 1092 -40.47 2.08 -11.41
N SER A 1093 -40.39 2.36 -12.71
CA SER A 1093 -39.74 3.59 -13.21
C SER A 1093 -40.48 4.86 -12.77
N MET A 1094 -41.82 4.88 -12.83
CA MET A 1094 -42.63 6.02 -12.38
C MET A 1094 -42.47 6.27 -10.88
N ILE A 1095 -42.56 5.21 -10.07
CA ILE A 1095 -42.31 5.30 -8.62
C ILE A 1095 -40.90 5.82 -8.35
N GLY A 1096 -39.89 5.36 -9.09
CA GLY A 1096 -38.51 5.84 -8.96
C GLY A 1096 -38.36 7.33 -9.27
N GLN A 1097 -39.03 7.82 -10.32
CA GLN A 1097 -39.04 9.24 -10.69
C GLN A 1097 -39.73 10.10 -9.62
N ASP A 1098 -40.91 9.70 -9.16
CA ASP A 1098 -41.68 10.47 -8.16
C ASP A 1098 -41.01 10.41 -6.77
N GLN A 1099 -40.39 9.29 -6.41
CA GLN A 1099 -39.57 9.20 -5.20
C GLN A 1099 -38.34 10.08 -5.28
N THR A 1100 -37.74 10.23 -6.47
CA THR A 1100 -36.62 11.13 -6.69
C THR A 1100 -37.06 12.60 -6.55
N LEU A 1101 -38.22 12.96 -7.08
CA LEU A 1101 -38.83 14.30 -6.90
C LEU A 1101 -39.19 14.58 -5.43
N LEU A 1102 -39.77 13.60 -4.72
CA LEU A 1102 -40.09 13.72 -3.30
C LEU A 1102 -38.81 13.86 -2.45
N LEU A 1103 -37.77 13.11 -2.80
CA LEU A 1103 -36.47 13.17 -2.13
C LEU A 1103 -35.82 14.54 -2.37
N GLN A 1104 -35.76 15.02 -3.64
CA GLN A 1104 -35.25 16.35 -4.00
C GLN A 1104 -35.89 17.48 -3.19
N ARG A 1105 -37.21 17.43 -2.94
CA ARG A 1105 -37.93 18.43 -2.12
C ARG A 1105 -37.74 18.26 -0.62
N SER A 1106 -37.80 17.02 -0.14
CA SER A 1106 -37.55 16.70 1.28
C SER A 1106 -36.13 17.05 1.74
N LEU A 1107 -35.20 17.18 0.80
CA LEU A 1107 -33.81 17.59 1.03
C LEU A 1107 -33.61 19.12 1.05
N HIS A 1108 -34.58 19.91 0.56
CA HIS A 1108 -34.56 21.37 0.63
C HIS A 1108 -35.10 21.90 1.98
N GLU A 1109 -35.96 21.12 2.64
CA GLU A 1109 -36.39 21.37 4.02
C GLU A 1109 -35.37 20.81 5.01
N GLY A 1110 -34.43 21.65 5.47
CA GLY A 1110 -33.48 21.30 6.53
C GLY A 1110 -34.17 20.67 7.75
N TRP A 1111 -33.90 19.37 7.95
CA TRP A 1111 -34.37 18.55 9.07
C TRP A 1111 -33.29 17.57 9.52
N TRP A 1112 -32.03 17.99 9.67
CA TRP A 1112 -31.00 17.09 10.23
C TRP A 1112 -29.96 17.77 11.13
N GLU A 1113 -30.18 19.03 11.55
CA GLU A 1113 -29.16 19.75 12.35
C GLU A 1113 -29.25 19.57 13.87
N ASP A 1114 -30.33 19.02 14.46
CA ASP A 1114 -30.40 18.89 15.93
C ASP A 1114 -30.88 17.50 16.38
N GLU A 1115 -29.93 16.61 16.71
CA GLU A 1115 -30.21 15.40 17.51
C GLU A 1115 -30.43 15.72 19.01
N GLU A 1116 -30.26 16.98 19.44
CA GLU A 1116 -30.47 17.39 20.84
C GLU A 1116 -31.92 17.75 21.21
N VAL A 1117 -32.84 17.87 20.25
CA VAL A 1117 -34.26 18.13 20.54
C VAL A 1117 -35.14 17.09 19.86
N ALA A 1118 -35.30 15.94 20.52
CA ALA A 1118 -36.31 14.96 20.15
C ALA A 1118 -37.72 15.63 20.13
N PRO A 1119 -38.46 15.61 19.01
CA PRO A 1119 -39.85 16.01 19.01
C PRO A 1119 -40.70 15.00 19.80
N ASP A 1120 -41.83 15.48 20.33
CA ASP A 1120 -42.73 14.69 21.17
C ASP A 1120 -43.14 13.38 20.47
N ARG A 1121 -42.75 12.27 21.12
CA ARG A 1121 -42.97 10.88 20.72
C ARG A 1121 -44.44 10.58 20.37
N SER A 1122 -45.38 11.41 20.81
CA SER A 1122 -46.81 11.29 20.52
C SER A 1122 -47.18 11.59 19.05
N GLU A 1123 -46.44 12.47 18.36
CA GLU A 1123 -46.73 12.87 16.98
C GLU A 1123 -46.15 11.85 15.99
N VAL A 1124 -44.95 11.33 16.29
CA VAL A 1124 -44.30 10.24 15.53
C VAL A 1124 -45.06 8.91 15.69
N LEU A 1125 -45.56 8.60 16.90
CA LEU A 1125 -46.43 7.42 17.11
C LEU A 1125 -47.78 7.55 16.39
N GLY A 1126 -48.29 8.77 16.18
CA GLY A 1126 -49.50 8.99 15.38
C GLY A 1126 -49.32 8.65 13.91
N ILE A 1127 -48.14 8.91 13.36
CA ILE A 1127 -47.78 8.62 11.96
C ILE A 1127 -47.43 7.14 11.77
N ILE A 1128 -46.69 6.54 12.71
CA ILE A 1128 -46.32 5.11 12.66
C ILE A 1128 -47.55 4.20 12.82
N ASN A 1129 -48.48 4.52 13.74
CA ASN A 1129 -49.71 3.74 13.89
C ASN A 1129 -50.66 3.86 12.68
N GLY A 1130 -50.51 4.89 11.83
CA GLY A 1130 -51.20 4.97 10.54
C GLY A 1130 -50.58 4.08 9.46
N LEU A 1131 -49.32 3.68 9.61
CA LEU A 1131 -48.55 2.85 8.66
C LEU A 1131 -48.54 1.35 9.03
N GLU A 1132 -48.69 1.00 10.31
CA GLU A 1132 -48.65 -0.40 10.78
C GLU A 1132 -49.96 -1.19 10.60
N ASP A 1133 -51.11 -0.53 10.42
CA ASP A 1133 -52.43 -1.19 10.43
C ASP A 1133 -52.74 -2.03 9.17
N SER A 1134 -51.79 -2.15 8.22
CA SER A 1134 -51.93 -3.00 7.03
C SER A 1134 -50.90 -4.14 6.89
N ARG A 1135 -49.82 -4.15 7.69
CA ARG A 1135 -48.73 -5.14 7.56
C ARG A 1135 -48.85 -6.37 8.47
N SER A 1136 -49.82 -6.40 9.39
CA SER A 1136 -49.87 -7.45 10.43
C SER A 1136 -50.48 -8.79 10.01
N THR A 1137 -50.86 -8.99 8.73
CA THR A 1137 -51.42 -10.28 8.27
C THR A 1137 -50.75 -10.95 7.06
N GLU A 1138 -49.82 -10.31 6.34
CA GLU A 1138 -49.26 -10.91 5.11
C GLU A 1138 -47.81 -11.41 5.24
N THR A 1139 -46.98 -10.84 6.12
CA THR A 1139 -45.57 -11.27 6.28
C THR A 1139 -45.42 -12.67 6.90
N ALA A 1140 -46.45 -13.17 7.58
CA ALA A 1140 -46.46 -14.54 8.11
C ALA A 1140 -46.70 -15.62 7.04
N PHE A 1141 -47.14 -15.25 5.83
CA PHE A 1141 -47.43 -16.22 4.77
C PHE A 1141 -46.26 -16.38 3.77
N MET A 1142 -45.45 -15.34 3.54
CA MET A 1142 -44.29 -15.42 2.62
C MET A 1142 -43.02 -16.02 3.25
N LEU A 1143 -42.76 -15.79 4.54
CA LEU A 1143 -41.59 -16.41 5.22
C LEU A 1143 -41.72 -17.93 5.42
N ALA A 1144 -42.92 -18.49 5.22
CA ALA A 1144 -43.15 -19.93 5.20
C ALA A 1144 -42.87 -20.58 3.83
N TRP A 1145 -42.61 -19.79 2.78
CA TRP A 1145 -42.42 -20.34 1.42
C TRP A 1145 -40.94 -20.50 1.02
N GLU A 1146 -40.02 -19.72 1.59
CA GLU A 1146 -38.58 -19.78 1.27
C GLU A 1146 -37.75 -20.70 2.18
N SER A 1147 -38.32 -21.26 3.25
CA SER A 1147 -37.63 -22.28 4.07
C SER A 1147 -38.25 -23.67 3.87
N ARG A 1148 -37.71 -24.42 2.90
CA ARG A 1148 -37.84 -25.90 2.89
C ARG A 1148 -36.52 -26.53 3.32
N ASP A 1149 -36.32 -26.58 4.63
CA ASP A 1149 -35.68 -27.73 5.25
C ASP A 1149 -36.74 -28.40 6.16
N PHE A 1150 -37.29 -29.51 5.68
CA PHE A 1150 -38.40 -30.23 6.33
C PHE A 1150 -37.83 -31.38 7.17
N SER A 1151 -37.15 -31.06 8.28
CA SER A 1151 -37.01 -32.01 9.39
C SER A 1151 -36.63 -31.35 10.73
N SER A 1152 -37.56 -30.63 11.35
CA SER A 1152 -37.91 -30.78 12.78
C SER A 1152 -38.81 -29.62 13.27
N MET A 1153 -40.12 -29.78 13.10
CA MET A 1153 -41.11 -29.12 13.97
C MET A 1153 -41.70 -30.18 14.90
N GLN A 1154 -41.15 -30.26 16.11
CA GLN A 1154 -41.87 -30.73 17.30
C GLN A 1154 -41.16 -30.21 18.56
N ASP A 1155 -41.35 -28.93 18.85
CA ASP A 1155 -41.70 -28.36 20.18
C ASP A 1155 -41.97 -26.86 20.06
#